data_AF-A0A1X0NUC5-F1
#
_entry.id   AF-A0A1X0NUC5-F1
#
_cell.length_a   1.000
_cell.length_b   1.000
_cell.length_c   1.000
_cell.angle_alpha   90.00
_cell.angle_beta   90.00
_cell.angle_gamma   90.00
#
_symmetry.space_group_name_H-M   'P 1'
#
loop_
_entity.id
_entity.type
_entity.pdbx_description
1 polymer ?
#
loop_
_entity_poly.entity_id
_entity_poly.type
_entity_poly.pdbx_seq_one_letter_code
_entity_poly.pdbx_strand_id
1 'polypeptide(L)'
;MAALRSVLSRQQVSGFCDVGSSLLQPPACLSHSVWEAALDRIEQARHDKSILPSLSSLYVQSFSRAVRHYHDLYTRCAQLLVMPLSRWEQWREGLFFFMSAAKEKESEEKTTLTGLCTQLMQLQQQQFVVVFWGCWSSVALRLESLLTRLPLLSANEEEEKEKEVLNSSESVSLAPSHDDDDDEMKEGVVDRKIVRLRRRYFSIFYQFQQLAHDASHLFGSYTKVGKAERQWLSECLMLGNDGDNDNDNFNGSEEAAEAFIRRSFKRDFSVPSLDLITGELVEEYNDFEVNESKKKAMEKKAQETIKSMWCTEARKMFELELEHSEVSMEKPMPDLARNELLDTLLQCLCRKVGKPELALAVIMRDLLEDTLFPAVLNISQLERALTVLLQWFEAYTAERNHGEIPLFTNEDLWSFVLERHTELLKWVVFHYCQDEDGKRNLTLAVEGVKTVSFSLLRCLDVYMTTIAGRRSLKDAKEERKDEVKQKVVVWIQQTAVNTFLDGLSHLSSQSTSTTTTSCSSSSSFLLITTQITLLKAQLLLLADASLLAMDVRQLLFPTLDPAFKEMQLVREAKSETELIPWTLCIVSILKSLTRTLQYTSKGTESAAELVSALHIHYKTLQGLSPSSLVDLVSNEWVDFLSAEGRHSLGSRKVTLLDVTHSRRVLLDSHENRETETVDVQRKRPREE
;
A
#
# COMPACT_ATOMS: atom_id res chain seq x y z
N MET A 1 -14.93 48.26 -5.16
CA MET A 1 -14.15 48.05 -6.40
C MET A 1 -13.29 46.78 -6.36
N ALA A 2 -12.41 46.57 -5.36
CA ALA A 2 -11.62 45.34 -5.24
C ALA A 2 -12.48 44.04 -5.11
N ALA A 3 -13.56 44.08 -4.32
CA ALA A 3 -14.50 42.96 -4.19
C ALA A 3 -15.23 42.62 -5.52
N LEU A 4 -15.66 43.62 -6.29
CA LEU A 4 -16.26 43.43 -7.61
C LEU A 4 -15.27 42.86 -8.63
N ARG A 5 -14.01 43.30 -8.61
CA ARG A 5 -12.93 42.74 -9.45
C ARG A 5 -12.61 41.29 -9.07
N SER A 6 -12.64 40.94 -7.78
CA SER A 6 -12.51 39.56 -7.30
C SER A 6 -13.68 38.67 -7.74
N VAL A 7 -14.92 39.18 -7.68
CA VAL A 7 -16.12 38.45 -8.16
C VAL A 7 -16.08 38.23 -9.68
N LEU A 8 -15.74 39.27 -10.46
CA LEU A 8 -15.58 39.16 -11.91
C LEU A 8 -14.45 38.20 -12.29
N SER A 9 -13.35 38.18 -11.54
CA SER A 9 -12.26 37.24 -11.78
C SER A 9 -12.57 35.80 -11.37
N ARG A 10 -13.40 35.59 -10.35
CA ARG A 10 -13.92 34.25 -10.02
C ARG A 10 -14.85 33.72 -11.10
N GLN A 11 -15.64 34.61 -11.73
CA GLN A 11 -16.44 34.24 -12.90
C GLN A 11 -15.55 33.88 -14.10
N GLN A 12 -14.41 34.55 -14.28
CA GLN A 12 -13.48 34.29 -15.40
C GLN A 12 -12.85 32.89 -15.41
N VAL A 13 -12.72 32.23 -14.26
CA VAL A 13 -12.13 30.88 -14.16
C VAL A 13 -13.19 29.82 -13.82
N SER A 14 -14.46 30.23 -13.66
CA SER A 14 -15.56 29.31 -13.32
C SER A 14 -15.72 28.21 -14.36
N GLY A 15 -15.75 28.56 -15.66
CA GLY A 15 -15.86 27.57 -16.73
C GLY A 15 -14.74 26.53 -16.72
N PHE A 16 -13.50 26.93 -16.39
CA PHE A 16 -12.38 25.99 -16.20
C PHE A 16 -12.56 25.12 -14.95
N CYS A 17 -12.99 25.71 -13.83
CA CYS A 17 -13.23 24.99 -12.57
C CYS A 17 -14.47 24.09 -12.61
N ASP A 18 -15.41 24.31 -13.53
CA ASP A 18 -16.59 23.47 -13.66
C ASP A 18 -16.24 22.10 -14.28
N VAL A 19 -15.17 22.03 -15.09
CA VAL A 19 -14.67 20.80 -15.70
C VAL A 19 -14.26 19.80 -14.61
N GLY A 20 -14.99 18.68 -14.53
CA GLY A 20 -14.71 17.61 -13.57
C GLY A 20 -15.04 17.93 -12.10
N SER A 21 -15.63 19.09 -11.81
CA SER A 21 -15.97 19.50 -10.43
C SER A 21 -16.89 18.51 -9.71
N SER A 22 -17.82 17.87 -10.43
CA SER A 22 -18.70 16.83 -9.89
C SER A 22 -17.95 15.57 -9.45
N LEU A 23 -16.78 15.28 -10.05
CA LEU A 23 -15.97 14.10 -9.71
C LEU A 23 -15.16 14.29 -8.42
N LEU A 24 -14.97 15.55 -7.99
CA LEU A 24 -14.33 15.88 -6.73
C LEU A 24 -15.26 15.71 -5.53
N GLN A 25 -16.57 15.58 -5.76
CA GLN A 25 -17.58 15.45 -4.72
C GLN A 25 -17.91 13.97 -4.44
N PRO A 26 -18.32 13.61 -3.21
CA PRO A 26 -18.85 12.29 -2.92
C PRO A 26 -20.22 12.07 -3.59
N PRO A 27 -20.59 10.83 -3.95
CA PRO A 27 -19.82 9.58 -3.81
C PRO A 27 -18.66 9.48 -4.81
N ALA A 28 -17.63 8.68 -4.47
CA ALA A 28 -16.47 8.49 -5.34
C ALA A 28 -16.87 7.83 -6.68
N CYS A 29 -16.47 8.46 -7.80
CA CYS A 29 -16.64 7.89 -9.13
C CYS A 29 -15.50 6.91 -9.43
N LEU A 30 -15.84 5.64 -9.70
CA LEU A 30 -14.87 4.59 -10.05
C LEU A 30 -14.87 4.25 -11.55
N SER A 31 -15.57 5.03 -12.39
CA SER A 31 -15.58 4.81 -13.84
C SER A 31 -14.35 5.44 -14.49
N HIS A 32 -13.50 4.59 -15.08
CA HIS A 32 -12.31 5.02 -15.79
C HIS A 32 -12.63 5.94 -16.98
N SER A 33 -13.65 5.60 -17.78
CA SER A 33 -14.04 6.40 -18.95
C SER A 33 -14.48 7.83 -18.60
N VAL A 34 -15.19 7.99 -17.47
CA VAL A 34 -15.61 9.30 -16.98
C VAL A 34 -14.42 10.13 -16.53
N TRP A 35 -13.45 9.52 -15.85
CA TRP A 35 -12.22 10.19 -15.44
C TRP A 35 -11.35 10.58 -16.63
N GLU A 36 -11.11 9.67 -17.58
CA GLU A 36 -10.35 9.97 -18.80
C GLU A 36 -10.98 11.11 -19.59
N ALA A 37 -12.30 11.10 -19.78
CA ALA A 37 -13.00 12.19 -20.45
C ALA A 37 -12.87 13.53 -19.70
N ALA A 38 -12.85 13.52 -18.37
CA ALA A 38 -12.64 14.73 -17.57
C ALA A 38 -11.20 15.24 -17.66
N LEU A 39 -10.22 14.34 -17.65
CA LEU A 39 -8.81 14.68 -17.82
C LEU A 39 -8.54 15.24 -19.23
N ASP A 40 -9.07 14.63 -20.28
CA ASP A 40 -8.96 15.18 -21.64
C ASP A 40 -9.59 16.57 -21.76
N ARG A 41 -10.75 16.77 -21.14
CA ARG A 41 -11.42 18.08 -21.13
C ARG A 41 -10.62 19.13 -20.37
N ILE A 42 -10.01 18.81 -19.22
CA ILE A 42 -9.22 19.79 -18.48
C ILE A 42 -7.95 20.16 -19.26
N GLU A 43 -7.35 19.20 -19.95
CA GLU A 43 -6.19 19.43 -20.81
C GLU A 43 -6.54 20.31 -22.02
N GLN A 44 -7.70 20.08 -22.66
CA GLN A 44 -8.20 20.94 -23.73
C GLN A 44 -8.55 22.34 -23.21
N ALA A 45 -9.25 22.43 -22.08
CA ALA A 45 -9.65 23.68 -21.46
C ALA A 45 -8.46 24.55 -21.03
N ARG A 46 -7.33 23.93 -20.68
CA ARG A 46 -6.08 24.63 -20.35
C ARG A 46 -5.54 25.46 -21.53
N HIS A 47 -5.78 25.00 -22.76
CA HIS A 47 -5.31 25.66 -23.99
C HIS A 47 -6.39 26.50 -24.68
N ASP A 48 -7.67 26.34 -24.30
CA ASP A 48 -8.78 27.09 -24.84
C ASP A 48 -8.98 28.44 -24.13
N LYS A 49 -8.63 29.53 -24.82
CA LYS A 49 -8.77 30.91 -24.31
C LYS A 49 -10.20 31.33 -24.02
N SER A 50 -11.20 30.63 -24.56
CA SER A 50 -12.62 30.88 -24.27
C SER A 50 -13.06 30.31 -22.92
N ILE A 51 -12.37 29.27 -22.43
CA ILE A 51 -12.66 28.59 -21.17
C ILE A 51 -11.71 29.07 -20.06
N LEU A 52 -10.41 29.18 -20.37
CA LEU A 52 -9.39 29.72 -19.48
C LEU A 52 -8.77 30.97 -20.13
N PRO A 53 -9.12 32.17 -19.68
CA PRO A 53 -8.47 33.39 -20.14
C PRO A 53 -6.96 33.34 -19.90
N SER A 54 -6.20 34.17 -20.64
CA SER A 54 -4.75 34.25 -20.50
C SER A 54 -4.34 34.35 -19.04
N LEU A 55 -3.51 33.42 -18.56
CA LEU A 55 -3.11 33.35 -17.15
C LEU A 55 -2.44 34.65 -16.67
N SER A 56 -1.74 35.34 -17.57
CA SER A 56 -1.14 36.66 -17.30
C SER A 56 -2.17 37.76 -17.00
N SER A 57 -3.42 37.64 -17.47
CA SER A 57 -4.50 38.61 -17.21
C SER A 57 -5.33 38.30 -15.95
N LEU A 58 -5.17 37.11 -15.37
CA LEU A 58 -5.90 36.70 -14.16
C LEU A 58 -5.29 37.29 -12.89
N TYR A 59 -6.13 37.60 -11.90
CA TYR A 59 -5.64 37.93 -10.56
C TYR A 59 -5.06 36.68 -9.85
N VAL A 60 -4.12 36.89 -8.93
CA VAL A 60 -3.42 35.82 -8.18
C VAL A 60 -4.38 34.79 -7.59
N GLN A 61 -5.50 35.22 -7.00
CA GLN A 61 -6.48 34.31 -6.38
C GLN A 61 -7.14 33.37 -7.40
N SER A 62 -7.50 33.89 -8.57
CA SER A 62 -8.16 33.13 -9.63
C SER A 62 -7.19 32.20 -10.34
N PHE A 63 -5.96 32.66 -10.56
CA PHE A 63 -4.86 31.80 -11.02
C PHE A 63 -4.64 30.65 -10.03
N SER A 64 -4.49 30.97 -8.74
CA SER A 64 -4.26 29.98 -7.69
C SER A 64 -5.40 28.98 -7.60
N ARG A 65 -6.65 29.41 -7.85
CA ARG A 65 -7.81 28.52 -7.91
C ARG A 65 -7.75 27.60 -9.14
N ALA A 66 -7.36 28.11 -10.31
CA ALA A 66 -7.22 27.31 -11.53
C ALA A 66 -6.20 26.18 -11.34
N VAL A 67 -4.99 26.52 -10.88
CA VAL A 67 -3.91 25.53 -10.70
C VAL A 67 -4.24 24.51 -9.61
N ARG A 68 -4.90 24.92 -8.52
CA ARG A 68 -5.38 23.98 -7.50
C ARG A 68 -6.43 23.04 -8.06
N HIS A 69 -7.44 23.56 -8.75
CA HIS A 69 -8.48 22.72 -9.38
C HIS A 69 -7.88 21.70 -10.34
N TYR A 70 -6.93 22.12 -11.17
CA TYR A 70 -6.19 21.23 -12.06
C TYR A 70 -5.45 20.12 -11.29
N HIS A 71 -4.71 20.49 -10.24
CA HIS A 71 -4.01 19.54 -9.38
C HIS A 71 -4.95 18.60 -8.61
N ASP A 72 -6.08 19.11 -8.12
CA ASP A 72 -7.07 18.37 -7.33
C ASP A 72 -7.77 17.32 -8.19
N LEU A 73 -8.04 17.61 -9.47
CA LEU A 73 -8.63 16.64 -10.40
C LEU A 73 -7.70 15.45 -10.64
N TYR A 74 -6.42 15.71 -10.93
CA TYR A 74 -5.43 14.64 -11.09
C TYR A 74 -5.16 13.89 -9.78
N THR A 75 -5.02 14.60 -8.67
CA THR A 75 -4.85 13.99 -7.34
C THR A 75 -6.01 13.07 -7.02
N ARG A 76 -7.24 13.52 -7.26
CA ARG A 76 -8.43 12.73 -6.98
C ARG A 76 -8.52 11.51 -7.90
N CYS A 77 -8.16 11.64 -9.18
CA CYS A 77 -8.05 10.51 -10.08
C CYS A 77 -7.01 9.50 -9.58
N ALA A 78 -5.81 9.95 -9.26
CA ALA A 78 -4.71 9.14 -8.75
C ALA A 78 -5.05 8.41 -7.44
N GLN A 79 -5.91 8.99 -6.59
CA GLN A 79 -6.37 8.37 -5.35
C GLN A 79 -7.38 7.23 -5.58
N LEU A 80 -8.12 7.25 -6.69
CA LEU A 80 -9.23 6.34 -6.95
C LEU A 80 -8.89 5.26 -7.98
N LEU A 81 -8.05 5.58 -8.96
CA LEU A 81 -7.77 4.76 -10.12
C LEU A 81 -6.27 4.65 -10.39
N VAL A 82 -5.91 3.61 -11.15
CA VAL A 82 -4.57 3.48 -11.71
C VAL A 82 -4.46 4.39 -12.93
N MET A 83 -3.61 5.41 -12.84
CA MET A 83 -3.37 6.33 -13.95
C MET A 83 -2.18 5.85 -14.80
N PRO A 84 -2.29 5.83 -16.14
CA PRO A 84 -1.17 5.51 -17.02
C PRO A 84 -0.06 6.56 -16.94
N LEU A 85 1.17 6.18 -17.31
CA LEU A 85 2.34 7.05 -17.21
C LEU A 85 2.18 8.36 -18.00
N SER A 86 1.53 8.31 -19.16
CA SER A 86 1.23 9.50 -19.98
C SER A 86 0.40 10.55 -19.23
N ARG A 87 -0.52 10.13 -18.34
CA ARG A 87 -1.32 11.06 -17.52
C ARG A 87 -0.50 11.68 -16.39
N TRP A 88 0.47 10.96 -15.84
CA TRP A 88 1.43 11.52 -14.89
C TRP A 88 2.32 12.60 -15.54
N GLU A 89 2.77 12.34 -16.77
CA GLU A 89 3.55 13.31 -17.55
C GLU A 89 2.71 14.54 -17.89
N GLN A 90 1.48 14.35 -18.37
CA GLN A 90 0.54 15.44 -18.64
C GLN A 90 0.28 16.29 -17.39
N TRP A 91 0.05 15.67 -16.24
CA TRP A 91 -0.12 16.37 -14.98
C TRP A 91 1.10 17.27 -14.66
N ARG A 92 2.30 16.70 -14.79
CA ARG A 92 3.55 17.43 -14.57
C ARG A 92 3.70 18.60 -15.56
N GLU A 93 3.48 18.37 -16.85
CA GLU A 93 3.50 19.40 -17.90
C GLU A 93 2.46 20.50 -17.66
N GLY A 94 1.29 20.13 -17.16
CA GLY A 94 0.27 20.99 -16.58
C GLY A 94 0.81 22.00 -15.60
N LEU A 95 1.44 21.50 -14.55
CA LEU A 95 2.00 22.34 -13.49
C LEU A 95 3.15 23.22 -14.01
N PHE A 96 3.96 22.72 -14.95
CA PHE A 96 4.99 23.53 -15.63
C PHE A 96 4.40 24.68 -16.46
N PHE A 97 3.28 24.45 -17.15
CA PHE A 97 2.56 25.50 -17.88
C PHE A 97 2.11 26.62 -16.95
N PHE A 98 1.48 26.28 -15.82
CA PHE A 98 1.11 27.28 -14.80
C PHE A 98 2.34 27.97 -14.21
N MET A 99 3.39 27.23 -13.86
CA MET A 99 4.61 27.82 -13.32
C MET A 99 5.28 28.80 -14.29
N SER A 100 5.26 28.51 -15.59
CA SER A 100 5.83 29.38 -16.62
C SER A 100 5.04 30.69 -16.72
N ALA A 101 3.70 30.62 -16.73
CA ALA A 101 2.85 31.80 -16.71
C ALA A 101 2.97 32.61 -15.40
N ALA A 102 3.22 31.96 -14.26
CA ALA A 102 3.46 32.64 -12.99
C ALA A 102 4.74 33.49 -13.01
N LYS A 103 5.77 33.09 -13.79
CA LYS A 103 7.04 33.83 -13.92
C LYS A 103 6.89 35.16 -14.66
N GLU A 104 5.82 35.34 -15.44
CA GLU A 104 5.51 36.57 -16.20
C GLU A 104 4.81 37.65 -15.36
N LYS A 105 4.46 37.35 -14.10
CA LYS A 105 3.80 38.29 -13.17
C LYS A 105 4.78 39.27 -12.51
N GLU A 106 4.20 40.32 -11.90
CA GLU A 106 4.94 41.26 -11.05
C GLU A 106 5.59 40.54 -9.85
N SER A 107 6.65 41.14 -9.29
CA SER A 107 7.59 40.44 -8.37
C SER A 107 6.92 39.72 -7.19
N GLU A 108 5.92 40.33 -6.53
CA GLU A 108 5.26 39.75 -5.35
C GLU A 108 4.22 38.67 -5.71
N GLU A 109 3.48 38.89 -6.79
CA GLU A 109 2.54 37.90 -7.33
C GLU A 109 3.28 36.66 -7.87
N LYS A 110 4.42 36.90 -8.53
CA LYS A 110 5.32 35.88 -9.06
C LYS A 110 5.79 34.95 -7.97
N THR A 111 6.40 35.46 -6.88
CA THR A 111 6.92 34.62 -5.79
C THR A 111 5.84 33.72 -5.19
N THR A 112 4.66 34.29 -4.94
CA THR A 112 3.50 33.57 -4.39
C THR A 112 3.04 32.43 -5.31
N LEU A 113 2.85 32.72 -6.61
CA LEU A 113 2.35 31.74 -7.57
C LEU A 113 3.40 30.68 -7.92
N THR A 114 4.68 31.07 -8.04
CA THR A 114 5.76 30.10 -8.24
C THR A 114 5.95 29.20 -7.03
N GLY A 115 5.79 29.74 -5.81
CA GLY A 115 5.80 28.96 -4.57
C GLY A 115 4.68 27.92 -4.55
N LEU A 116 3.45 28.33 -4.91
CA LEU A 116 2.32 27.42 -5.02
C LEU A 116 2.57 26.31 -6.07
N CYS A 117 3.01 26.66 -7.28
CA CYS A 117 3.27 25.66 -8.32
C CYS A 117 4.37 24.67 -7.90
N THR A 118 5.42 25.16 -7.25
CA THR A 118 6.51 24.32 -6.73
C THR A 118 6.00 23.36 -5.65
N GLN A 119 5.16 23.84 -4.73
CA GLN A 119 4.52 23.00 -3.71
C GLN A 119 3.64 21.90 -4.35
N LEU A 120 2.80 22.27 -5.33
CA LEU A 120 1.93 21.31 -6.03
C LEU A 120 2.74 20.28 -6.85
N MET A 121 3.87 20.68 -7.43
CA MET A 121 4.79 19.75 -8.09
C MET A 121 5.43 18.78 -7.09
N GLN A 122 5.83 19.25 -5.92
CA GLN A 122 6.36 18.37 -4.86
C GLN A 122 5.30 17.36 -4.40
N LEU A 123 4.05 17.78 -4.22
CA LEU A 123 2.94 16.87 -3.90
C LEU A 123 2.70 15.84 -5.01
N GLN A 124 2.76 16.26 -6.28
CA GLN A 124 2.65 15.35 -7.41
C GLN A 124 3.79 14.32 -7.43
N GLN A 125 5.04 14.74 -7.18
CA GLN A 125 6.19 13.85 -7.09
C GLN A 125 6.08 12.87 -5.92
N GLN A 126 5.60 13.31 -4.75
CA GLN A 126 5.37 12.45 -3.60
C GLN A 126 4.34 11.34 -3.94
N GLN A 127 3.24 11.70 -4.59
CA GLN A 127 2.25 10.71 -5.02
C GLN A 127 2.83 9.75 -6.08
N PHE A 128 3.61 10.26 -7.03
CA PHE A 128 4.28 9.42 -8.02
C PHE A 128 5.21 8.40 -7.35
N VAL A 129 6.03 8.84 -6.40
CA VAL A 129 6.95 7.98 -5.65
C VAL A 129 6.22 6.86 -4.89
N VAL A 130 5.06 7.17 -4.31
CA VAL A 130 4.20 6.19 -3.64
C VAL A 130 3.66 5.17 -4.64
N VAL A 131 3.08 5.61 -5.75
CA VAL A 131 2.49 4.71 -6.76
C VAL A 131 3.56 3.82 -7.40
N PHE A 132 4.70 4.41 -7.76
CA PHE A 132 5.82 3.73 -8.41
C PHE A 132 6.85 3.18 -7.42
N TRP A 133 6.45 2.82 -6.20
CA TRP A 133 7.40 2.19 -5.25
C TRP A 133 7.91 0.85 -5.79
N GLY A 134 9.20 0.57 -5.54
CA GLY A 134 9.90 -0.60 -6.09
C GLY A 134 10.43 -0.37 -7.51
N CYS A 135 10.15 0.77 -8.12
CA CYS A 135 10.61 1.12 -9.46
C CYS A 135 11.87 1.99 -9.42
N TRP A 136 12.70 1.93 -10.48
CA TRP A 136 13.87 2.80 -10.58
C TRP A 136 13.45 4.27 -10.64
N SER A 137 12.35 4.58 -11.32
CA SER A 137 11.83 5.94 -11.46
C SER A 137 11.54 6.60 -10.10
N SER A 138 11.00 5.84 -9.14
CA SER A 138 10.74 6.33 -7.78
C SER A 138 12.02 6.52 -6.96
N VAL A 139 12.93 5.54 -7.03
CA VAL A 139 14.24 5.63 -6.35
C VAL A 139 15.04 6.83 -6.85
N ALA A 140 15.10 7.04 -8.16
CA ALA A 140 15.83 8.14 -8.77
C ALA A 140 15.29 9.50 -8.33
N LEU A 141 13.97 9.70 -8.37
CA LEU A 141 13.34 10.95 -7.93
C LEU A 141 13.56 11.25 -6.45
N ARG A 142 13.47 10.23 -5.59
CA ARG A 142 13.74 10.41 -4.16
C ARG A 142 15.21 10.70 -3.88
N LEU A 143 16.12 10.06 -4.61
CA LEU A 143 17.55 10.33 -4.49
C LEU A 143 17.88 11.76 -4.92
N GLU A 144 17.34 12.23 -6.05
CA GLU A 144 17.48 13.62 -6.50
C GLU A 144 16.90 14.61 -5.48
N SER A 145 15.71 14.32 -4.95
CA SER A 145 15.08 15.14 -3.91
C SER A 145 15.90 15.17 -2.61
N LEU A 146 16.49 14.05 -2.21
CA LEU A 146 17.39 13.99 -1.06
C LEU A 146 18.61 14.88 -1.31
N LEU A 147 19.32 14.65 -2.43
CA LEU A 147 20.55 15.38 -2.78
C LEU A 147 20.34 16.90 -2.85
N THR A 148 19.21 17.35 -3.42
CA THR A 148 18.88 18.78 -3.47
C THR A 148 18.58 19.41 -2.10
N ARG A 149 18.16 18.61 -1.11
CA ARG A 149 17.84 19.07 0.25
C ARG A 149 19.01 18.97 1.22
N LEU A 150 20.04 18.16 0.93
CA LEU A 150 21.20 17.95 1.81
C LEU A 150 21.88 19.26 2.26
N PRO A 151 22.11 20.27 1.40
CA PRO A 151 22.74 21.53 1.83
C PRO A 151 21.90 22.29 2.88
N LEU A 152 20.57 22.28 2.73
CA LEU A 152 19.63 22.95 3.63
C LEU A 152 19.47 22.21 4.96
N LEU A 153 19.42 20.87 4.92
CA LEU A 153 19.32 20.04 6.12
C LEU A 153 20.59 20.14 6.97
N SER A 154 21.76 20.20 6.33
CA SER A 154 23.05 20.35 7.01
C SER A 154 23.18 21.71 7.71
N ALA A 155 22.64 22.79 7.11
CA ALA A 155 22.66 24.14 7.69
C ALA A 155 21.63 24.34 8.83
N ASN A 156 20.43 23.77 8.72
CA ASN A 156 19.41 23.91 9.77
C ASN A 156 19.76 23.14 11.06
N GLU A 157 20.44 21.99 10.94
CA GLU A 157 20.94 21.22 12.09
C GLU A 157 22.17 21.89 12.76
N GLU A 158 22.79 22.89 12.12
CA GLU A 158 23.78 23.79 12.74
C GLU A 158 23.12 24.89 13.58
N GLU A 159 21.99 25.45 13.14
CA GLU A 159 21.24 26.47 13.89
C GLU A 159 20.51 25.90 15.13
N GLU A 160 20.07 24.64 15.11
CA GLU A 160 19.46 24.00 16.29
C GLU A 160 20.46 23.82 17.44
N LYS A 161 21.76 23.68 17.15
CA LYS A 161 22.81 23.66 18.19
C LYS A 161 22.92 24.97 18.95
N GLU A 162 22.76 26.12 18.28
CA GLU A 162 22.78 27.42 18.95
C GLU A 162 21.57 27.60 19.88
N LYS A 163 20.43 26.99 19.54
CA LYS A 163 19.18 27.06 20.34
C LYS A 163 19.14 26.04 21.49
N GLU A 164 19.66 24.83 21.31
CA GLU A 164 19.73 23.82 22.38
C GLU A 164 20.75 24.21 23.48
N VAL A 165 21.84 24.90 23.14
CA VAL A 165 22.80 25.42 24.13
C VAL A 165 22.18 26.54 24.99
N LEU A 166 21.12 27.20 24.52
CA LEU A 166 20.40 28.25 25.26
C LEU A 166 19.22 27.72 26.11
N ASN A 167 18.70 26.52 25.84
CA ASN A 167 17.48 25.98 26.46
C ASN A 167 17.68 24.58 27.07
N SER A 168 18.79 24.33 27.77
CA SER A 168 19.00 23.08 28.50
C SER A 168 18.11 22.98 29.75
N SER A 169 16.81 22.76 29.57
CA SER A 169 15.91 22.19 30.57
C SER A 169 14.55 21.82 29.96
N GLU A 170 14.50 20.86 29.04
CA GLU A 170 13.36 19.92 28.87
C GLU A 170 13.60 19.04 27.64
N SER A 171 13.93 17.77 27.89
CA SER A 171 14.33 16.77 26.91
C SER A 171 13.14 16.22 26.11
N VAL A 172 13.23 16.32 24.79
CA VAL A 172 12.45 15.52 23.84
C VAL A 172 12.82 14.04 23.99
N SER A 173 11.83 13.25 24.36
CA SER A 173 11.97 11.85 24.75
C SER A 173 11.64 10.91 23.58
N LEU A 174 12.62 10.57 22.73
CA LEU A 174 12.50 9.46 21.76
C LEU A 174 13.85 8.75 21.57
N ALA A 175 14.34 8.08 22.62
CA ALA A 175 15.40 7.08 22.53
C ALA A 175 15.13 5.93 23.51
N PRO A 176 15.48 4.67 23.18
CA PRO A 176 15.33 3.56 24.10
C PRO A 176 16.33 3.71 25.25
N SER A 177 15.84 3.67 26.47
CA SER A 177 16.63 3.66 27.70
C SER A 177 17.40 2.34 27.83
N HIS A 178 18.72 2.45 27.99
CA HIS A 178 19.49 1.53 28.81
C HIS A 178 20.72 2.27 29.37
N ASP A 179 20.58 2.59 30.65
CA ASP A 179 21.56 2.66 31.74
C ASP A 179 22.90 3.35 31.48
N ASP A 180 23.03 4.53 32.10
CA ASP A 180 24.27 5.09 32.59
C ASP A 180 24.87 4.14 33.66
N ASP A 181 26.07 3.63 33.38
CA ASP A 181 27.08 3.39 34.42
C ASP A 181 28.37 4.07 33.94
N ASP A 182 28.63 5.24 34.53
CA ASP A 182 29.93 5.89 34.54
C ASP A 182 30.90 5.03 35.37
N ASP A 183 31.79 4.30 34.72
CA ASP A 183 33.25 4.37 34.97
C ASP A 183 34.04 3.36 34.12
N GLU A 184 35.26 3.78 33.78
CA GLU A 184 36.38 3.04 33.21
C GLU A 184 36.44 2.73 31.69
N MET A 185 37.56 3.24 31.13
CA MET A 185 38.37 2.73 30.01
C MET A 185 38.35 3.56 28.71
N LYS A 186 39.58 3.91 28.31
CA LYS A 186 40.00 4.80 27.22
C LYS A 186 39.68 4.30 25.79
N GLU A 187 38.70 3.40 25.63
CA GLU A 187 38.28 2.83 24.34
C GLU A 187 37.11 3.60 23.69
N GLY A 188 36.56 4.64 24.35
CA GLY A 188 35.23 5.17 24.03
C GLY A 188 35.14 6.55 23.35
N VAL A 189 36.21 7.15 22.81
CA VAL A 189 36.10 8.52 22.22
C VAL A 189 35.50 8.48 20.81
N VAL A 190 35.95 7.58 19.95
CA VAL A 190 35.43 7.42 18.57
C VAL A 190 33.99 6.90 18.60
N ASP A 191 33.68 5.92 19.46
CA ASP A 191 32.32 5.40 19.60
C ASP A 191 31.33 6.46 20.09
N ARG A 192 31.73 7.32 21.05
CA ARG A 192 30.90 8.46 21.48
C ARG A 192 30.70 9.48 20.35
N LYS A 193 31.71 9.72 19.50
CA LYS A 193 31.61 10.62 18.34
C LYS A 193 30.74 10.05 17.22
N ILE A 194 30.85 8.75 16.92
CA ILE A 194 29.95 8.02 15.99
C ILE A 194 28.49 8.17 16.46
N VAL A 195 28.22 7.95 17.75
CA VAL A 195 26.87 8.09 18.32
C VAL A 195 26.36 9.53 18.19
N ARG A 196 27.20 10.55 18.43
CA ARG A 196 26.81 11.96 18.27
C ARG A 196 26.51 12.33 16.82
N LEU A 197 27.39 11.98 15.88
CA LEU A 197 27.17 12.26 14.45
C LEU A 197 25.93 11.53 13.91
N ARG A 198 25.70 10.30 14.36
CA ARG A 198 24.49 9.56 14.01
C ARG A 198 23.23 10.22 14.55
N ARG A 199 23.26 10.76 15.77
CA ARG A 199 22.10 11.49 16.33
C ARG A 199 21.83 12.77 15.55
N ARG A 200 22.89 13.53 15.25
CA ARG A 200 22.80 14.78 14.47
C ARG A 200 22.16 14.50 13.11
N TYR A 201 22.80 13.67 12.29
CA TYR A 201 22.35 13.40 10.92
C TYR A 201 21.41 12.19 10.79
N PHE A 202 20.67 11.84 11.85
CA PHE A 202 19.81 10.66 11.85
C PHE A 202 18.82 10.67 10.69
N SER A 203 18.22 11.84 10.43
CA SER A 203 17.23 12.06 9.38
C SER A 203 17.77 11.73 7.98
N ILE A 204 19.03 12.08 7.72
CA ILE A 204 19.72 11.85 6.45
C ILE A 204 20.13 10.39 6.32
N PHE A 205 20.78 9.83 7.35
CA PHE A 205 21.17 8.42 7.34
C PHE A 205 19.97 7.49 7.22
N TYR A 206 18.85 7.82 7.86
CA TYR A 206 17.60 7.08 7.73
C TYR A 206 17.08 7.10 6.28
N GLN A 207 17.08 8.26 5.62
CA GLN A 207 16.66 8.37 4.22
C GLN A 207 17.56 7.58 3.26
N PHE A 208 18.89 7.64 3.43
CA PHE A 208 19.81 6.82 2.62
C PHE A 208 19.63 5.33 2.88
N GLN A 209 19.42 4.92 4.13
CA GLN A 209 19.18 3.53 4.46
C GLN A 209 17.87 3.01 3.86
N GLN A 210 16.80 3.80 3.93
CA GLN A 210 15.50 3.45 3.33
C GLN A 210 15.61 3.38 1.79
N LEU A 211 16.31 4.33 1.16
CA LEU A 211 16.52 4.32 -0.29
C LEU A 211 17.38 3.14 -0.75
N ALA A 212 18.44 2.80 -0.01
CA ALA A 212 19.28 1.66 -0.34
C ALA A 212 18.48 0.36 -0.23
N HIS A 213 17.64 0.25 0.80
CA HIS A 213 16.72 -0.88 0.94
C HIS A 213 15.77 -0.99 -0.27
N ASP A 214 15.07 0.10 -0.59
CA ASP A 214 14.08 0.15 -1.67
C ASP A 214 14.70 -0.04 -3.07
N ALA A 215 16.02 0.17 -3.22
CA ALA A 215 16.75 -0.03 -4.46
C ALA A 215 17.47 -1.39 -4.55
N SER A 216 17.49 -2.21 -3.49
CA SER A 216 18.38 -3.37 -3.41
C SER A 216 18.03 -4.54 -4.33
N HIS A 217 16.84 -4.55 -4.93
CA HIS A 217 16.48 -5.45 -6.01
C HIS A 217 16.81 -4.90 -7.41
N LEU A 218 17.15 -3.60 -7.52
CA LEU A 218 17.48 -2.93 -8.78
C LEU A 218 18.95 -3.16 -9.15
N PHE A 219 19.24 -4.36 -9.66
CA PHE A 219 20.59 -4.85 -9.92
C PHE A 219 21.49 -3.86 -10.68
N GLY A 220 20.96 -3.21 -11.73
CA GLY A 220 21.71 -2.28 -12.58
C GLY A 220 21.95 -0.88 -12.01
N SER A 221 21.32 -0.52 -10.89
CA SER A 221 21.35 0.88 -10.40
C SER A 221 21.46 1.05 -8.90
N TYR A 222 21.41 -0.03 -8.12
CA TYR A 222 21.51 -0.03 -6.65
C TYR A 222 22.68 0.80 -6.11
N THR A 223 23.87 0.66 -6.69
CA THR A 223 25.11 1.31 -6.21
C THR A 223 25.08 2.83 -6.27
N LYS A 224 24.21 3.43 -7.09
CA LYS A 224 24.05 4.88 -7.18
C LYS A 224 23.66 5.51 -5.85
N VAL A 225 22.86 4.80 -5.04
CA VAL A 225 22.45 5.29 -3.70
C VAL A 225 23.65 5.30 -2.74
N GLY A 226 24.42 4.22 -2.71
CA GLY A 226 25.62 4.12 -1.86
C GLY A 226 26.72 5.11 -2.28
N LYS A 227 26.95 5.27 -3.58
CA LYS A 227 27.89 6.26 -4.13
C LYS A 227 27.51 7.69 -3.69
N ALA A 228 26.23 8.04 -3.81
CA ALA A 228 25.72 9.34 -3.36
C ALA A 228 25.88 9.56 -1.84
N GLU A 229 25.59 8.55 -1.02
CA GLU A 229 25.81 8.61 0.43
C GLU A 229 27.29 8.84 0.77
N ARG A 230 28.20 8.09 0.14
CA ARG A 230 29.66 8.22 0.37
C ARG A 230 30.22 9.55 -0.13
N GLN A 231 29.71 10.05 -1.25
CA GLN A 231 30.07 11.37 -1.76
C GLN A 231 29.65 12.47 -0.78
N TRP A 232 28.41 12.42 -0.29
CA TRP A 232 27.94 13.36 0.72
C TRP A 232 28.76 13.29 2.02
N LEU A 233 29.07 12.08 2.51
CA LEU A 233 29.92 11.91 3.69
C LEU A 233 31.30 12.52 3.48
N SER A 234 31.90 12.31 2.30
CA SER A 234 33.21 12.88 1.96
C SER A 234 33.15 14.41 1.84
N GLU A 235 32.17 14.95 1.13
CA GLU A 235 32.07 16.40 0.86
C GLU A 235 31.63 17.21 2.08
N CYS A 236 30.71 16.70 2.90
CA CYS A 236 30.14 17.44 4.01
C CYS A 236 30.82 17.16 5.36
N LEU A 237 31.31 15.94 5.61
CA LEU A 237 31.88 15.58 6.92
C LEU A 237 33.40 15.41 6.90
N MET A 238 33.99 14.98 5.78
CA MET A 238 35.46 14.86 5.66
C MET A 238 36.11 16.18 5.19
N LEU A 239 35.42 16.95 4.33
CA LEU A 239 35.97 18.16 3.69
C LEU A 239 35.38 19.49 4.24
N GLY A 240 34.34 19.47 5.08
CA GLY A 240 33.53 20.64 5.44
C GLY A 240 33.47 21.03 6.93
N ASN A 241 33.90 22.26 7.23
CA ASN A 241 33.31 23.27 8.14
C ASN A 241 32.93 22.98 9.61
N ASP A 242 33.40 21.93 10.29
CA ASP A 242 33.44 21.99 11.77
C ASP A 242 34.55 22.98 12.19
N GLY A 243 34.20 24.28 12.19
CA GLY A 243 35.03 25.43 12.58
C GLY A 243 35.34 25.52 14.06
N ASP A 244 35.63 24.39 14.72
CA ASP A 244 36.23 24.40 16.04
C ASP A 244 37.75 24.47 15.88
N ASN A 245 38.31 25.65 16.13
CA ASN A 245 39.74 25.95 16.25
C ASN A 245 40.43 25.23 17.44
N ASP A 246 39.90 24.08 17.88
CA ASP A 246 40.53 23.21 18.86
C ASP A 246 41.13 22.00 18.13
N ASN A 247 42.46 22.06 17.94
CA ASN A 247 43.30 21.08 17.22
C ASN A 247 43.12 19.60 17.64
N ASP A 248 42.41 19.30 18.73
CA ASP A 248 42.14 17.92 19.19
C ASP A 248 40.74 17.40 18.79
N ASN A 249 39.86 18.24 18.21
CA ASN A 249 38.50 17.84 17.86
C ASN A 249 38.30 17.47 16.38
N PHE A 250 39.16 17.99 15.49
CA PHE A 250 39.10 17.81 14.03
C PHE A 250 39.30 16.35 13.58
N ASN A 251 40.34 15.66 14.08
CA ASN A 251 40.65 14.26 13.68
C ASN A 251 39.53 13.25 14.02
N GLY A 252 38.72 13.53 15.05
CA GLY A 252 37.69 12.58 15.49
C GLY A 252 36.37 12.64 14.70
N SER A 253 36.13 13.70 13.92
CA SER A 253 34.97 13.79 13.02
C SER A 253 35.24 13.01 11.73
N GLU A 254 36.48 13.11 11.23
CA GLU A 254 36.98 12.36 10.08
C GLU A 254 36.94 10.83 10.32
N GLU A 255 37.49 10.35 11.44
CA GLU A 255 37.46 8.92 11.79
C GLU A 255 36.03 8.33 11.87
N ALA A 256 35.08 9.12 12.35
CA ALA A 256 33.68 8.71 12.44
C ALA A 256 33.00 8.74 11.07
N ALA A 257 33.27 9.74 10.23
CA ALA A 257 32.80 9.79 8.85
C ALA A 257 33.36 8.62 8.02
N GLU A 258 34.64 8.28 8.17
CA GLU A 258 35.22 7.08 7.56
C GLU A 258 34.51 5.79 8.02
N ALA A 259 34.13 5.70 9.31
CA ALA A 259 33.40 4.54 9.82
C ALA A 259 32.03 4.39 9.13
N PHE A 260 31.32 5.51 8.87
CA PHE A 260 30.09 5.50 8.08
C PHE A 260 30.32 5.15 6.61
N ILE A 261 31.40 5.63 5.99
CA ILE A 261 31.78 5.25 4.62
C ILE A 261 32.05 3.73 4.54
N ARG A 262 32.82 3.17 5.48
CA ARG A 262 33.07 1.72 5.58
C ARG A 262 31.78 0.93 5.79
N ARG A 263 30.84 1.46 6.57
CA ARG A 263 29.51 0.84 6.77
C ARG A 263 28.69 0.85 5.47
N SER A 264 28.71 1.95 4.73
CA SER A 264 28.04 2.07 3.43
C SER A 264 28.59 1.03 2.45
N PHE A 265 29.92 0.92 2.30
CA PHE A 265 30.54 -0.17 1.53
C PHE A 265 30.12 -1.54 2.03
N LYS A 266 30.21 -1.81 3.34
CA LYS A 266 29.83 -3.10 3.92
C LYS A 266 28.39 -3.49 3.59
N ARG A 267 27.46 -2.54 3.57
CA ARG A 267 26.08 -2.75 3.10
C ARG A 267 26.08 -3.16 1.63
N ASP A 268 26.71 -2.37 0.78
CA ASP A 268 26.68 -2.55 -0.68
C ASP A 268 27.35 -3.85 -1.14
N PHE A 269 28.45 -4.27 -0.51
CA PHE A 269 29.07 -5.58 -0.77
C PHE A 269 28.19 -6.79 -0.38
N SER A 270 27.08 -6.58 0.35
CA SER A 270 26.12 -7.64 0.73
C SER A 270 24.94 -7.75 -0.26
N VAL A 271 24.88 -6.87 -1.25
CA VAL A 271 23.76 -6.76 -2.19
C VAL A 271 24.29 -7.01 -3.60
N PRO A 272 23.66 -7.88 -4.39
CA PRO A 272 24.01 -8.05 -5.79
C PRO A 272 23.84 -6.76 -6.59
N SER A 273 24.86 -6.38 -7.35
CA SER A 273 24.81 -5.22 -8.24
C SER A 273 25.75 -5.38 -9.42
N LEU A 274 25.52 -4.61 -10.49
CA LEU A 274 26.38 -4.59 -11.67
C LEU A 274 27.82 -4.19 -11.30
N ASP A 275 28.01 -3.10 -10.55
CA ASP A 275 29.33 -2.60 -10.13
C ASP A 275 30.11 -3.61 -9.28
N LEU A 276 29.41 -4.47 -8.54
CA LEU A 276 30.04 -5.56 -7.78
C LEU A 276 30.58 -6.64 -8.72
N ILE A 277 29.86 -6.95 -9.81
CA ILE A 277 30.28 -7.94 -10.81
C ILE A 277 31.39 -7.38 -11.70
N THR A 278 31.30 -6.12 -12.14
CA THR A 278 32.33 -5.49 -12.98
C THR A 278 33.63 -5.24 -12.23
N GLY A 279 33.58 -5.17 -10.89
CA GLY A 279 34.72 -4.92 -10.02
C GLY A 279 34.87 -3.45 -9.62
N GLU A 280 34.09 -2.55 -10.20
CA GLU A 280 34.12 -1.10 -9.91
C GLU A 280 33.94 -0.79 -8.42
N LEU A 281 33.03 -1.51 -7.73
CA LEU A 281 32.81 -1.28 -6.29
C LEU A 281 34.02 -1.72 -5.45
N VAL A 282 34.74 -2.76 -5.89
CA VAL A 282 35.97 -3.24 -5.24
C VAL A 282 37.10 -2.24 -5.45
N GLU A 283 37.24 -1.70 -6.66
CA GLU A 283 38.23 -0.67 -6.99
C GLU A 283 37.99 0.60 -6.16
N GLU A 284 36.74 1.10 -6.11
CA GLU A 284 36.37 2.26 -5.30
C GLU A 284 36.72 2.07 -3.81
N TYR A 285 36.47 0.86 -3.27
CA TYR A 285 36.83 0.55 -1.89
C TYR A 285 38.34 0.45 -1.68
N ASN A 286 39.08 -0.07 -2.65
CA ASN A 286 40.53 -0.22 -2.59
C ASN A 286 41.27 1.13 -2.66
N ASP A 287 40.70 2.11 -3.35
CA ASP A 287 41.19 3.49 -3.39
C ASP A 287 40.94 4.22 -2.06
N PHE A 288 39.84 3.89 -1.38
CA PHE A 288 39.48 4.47 -0.09
C PHE A 288 40.22 3.84 1.10
N GLU A 289 40.28 2.50 1.19
CA GLU A 289 40.83 1.81 2.35
C GLU A 289 42.35 1.67 2.23
N VAL A 290 43.09 1.93 3.31
CA VAL A 290 44.55 1.76 3.33
C VAL A 290 44.93 0.41 3.97
N ASN A 291 44.04 -0.16 4.79
CA ASN A 291 44.32 -1.40 5.49
C ASN A 291 44.08 -2.65 4.63
N GLU A 292 45.17 -3.31 4.24
CA GLU A 292 45.17 -4.55 3.45
C GLU A 292 44.34 -5.71 4.05
N SER A 293 44.25 -5.81 5.38
CA SER A 293 43.43 -6.85 6.01
C SER A 293 41.93 -6.60 5.82
N LYS A 294 41.52 -5.33 5.87
CA LYS A 294 40.13 -4.91 5.63
C LYS A 294 39.77 -5.06 4.15
N LYS A 295 40.68 -4.70 3.23
CA LYS A 295 40.54 -4.97 1.78
C LYS A 295 40.23 -6.43 1.50
N LYS A 296 41.10 -7.34 1.98
CA LYS A 296 40.91 -8.79 1.81
C LYS A 296 39.59 -9.31 2.39
N ALA A 297 39.16 -8.77 3.54
CA ALA A 297 37.89 -9.16 4.15
C ALA A 297 36.69 -8.74 3.27
N MET A 298 36.74 -7.54 2.69
CA MET A 298 35.69 -7.02 1.81
C MET A 298 35.69 -7.69 0.44
N GLU A 299 36.86 -7.99 -0.14
CA GLU A 299 36.98 -8.82 -1.36
C GLU A 299 36.40 -10.22 -1.16
N LYS A 300 36.65 -10.85 0.00
CA LYS A 300 36.03 -12.13 0.33
C LYS A 300 34.51 -12.02 0.36
N LYS A 301 33.98 -10.99 1.01
CA LYS A 301 32.54 -10.73 1.08
C LYS A 301 31.94 -10.47 -0.30
N ALA A 302 32.62 -9.70 -1.15
CA ALA A 302 32.24 -9.47 -2.53
C ALA A 302 32.11 -10.80 -3.28
N GLN A 303 33.11 -11.67 -3.17
CA GLN A 303 33.11 -13.00 -3.79
C GLN A 303 32.00 -13.91 -3.27
N GLU A 304 31.67 -13.86 -1.98
CA GLU A 304 30.53 -14.59 -1.41
C GLU A 304 29.20 -14.11 -2.01
N THR A 305 29.00 -12.79 -2.12
CA THR A 305 27.81 -12.21 -2.72
C THR A 305 27.70 -12.53 -4.22
N ILE A 306 28.80 -12.43 -4.99
CA ILE A 306 28.82 -12.76 -6.42
C ILE A 306 28.46 -14.22 -6.67
N LYS A 307 28.94 -15.14 -5.81
CA LYS A 307 28.63 -16.58 -5.90
C LYS A 307 27.25 -16.95 -5.36
N SER A 308 26.52 -16.01 -4.78
CA SER A 308 25.20 -16.28 -4.22
C SER A 308 24.18 -16.60 -5.31
N MET A 309 23.20 -17.45 -4.96
CA MET A 309 22.05 -17.73 -5.84
C MET A 309 21.28 -16.46 -6.18
N TRP A 310 21.14 -15.54 -5.23
CA TRP A 310 20.46 -14.26 -5.46
C TRP A 310 21.13 -13.45 -6.57
N CYS A 311 22.45 -13.31 -6.51
CA CYS A 311 23.20 -12.61 -7.55
C CYS A 311 23.05 -13.29 -8.92
N THR A 312 23.10 -14.62 -8.94
CA THR A 312 22.94 -15.40 -10.18
C THR A 312 21.57 -15.17 -10.83
N GLU A 313 20.47 -15.26 -10.07
CA GLU A 313 19.13 -15.06 -10.62
C GLU A 313 18.84 -13.59 -10.96
N ALA A 314 19.29 -12.64 -10.13
CA ALA A 314 19.16 -11.21 -10.42
C ALA A 314 19.89 -10.81 -11.71
N ARG A 315 21.08 -11.37 -11.93
CA ARG A 315 21.86 -11.16 -13.15
C ARG A 315 21.13 -11.70 -14.39
N LYS A 316 20.57 -12.91 -14.35
CA LYS A 316 19.82 -13.46 -15.49
C LYS A 316 18.62 -12.60 -15.87
N MET A 317 17.88 -12.11 -14.86
CA MET A 317 16.77 -11.18 -15.09
C MET A 317 17.26 -9.88 -15.74
N PHE A 318 18.36 -9.31 -15.23
CA PHE A 318 18.92 -8.08 -15.78
C PHE A 318 19.46 -8.24 -17.21
N GLU A 319 20.13 -9.35 -17.53
CA GLU A 319 20.59 -9.66 -18.89
C GLU A 319 19.40 -9.76 -19.86
N LEU A 320 18.31 -10.42 -19.44
CA LEU A 320 17.08 -10.48 -20.22
C LEU A 320 16.50 -9.08 -20.47
N GLU A 321 16.39 -8.24 -19.45
CA GLU A 321 15.87 -6.87 -19.55
C GLU A 321 16.70 -5.98 -20.51
N LEU A 322 18.03 -6.14 -20.50
CA LEU A 322 18.92 -5.46 -21.43
C LEU A 322 18.70 -5.91 -22.88
N GLU A 323 18.62 -7.22 -23.11
CA GLU A 323 18.34 -7.77 -24.44
C GLU A 323 17.02 -7.24 -25.04
N HIS A 324 16.00 -7.03 -24.19
CA HIS A 324 14.72 -6.44 -24.61
C HIS A 324 14.80 -4.94 -24.88
N SER A 325 15.71 -4.23 -24.22
CA SER A 325 15.90 -2.79 -24.43
C SER A 325 16.68 -2.48 -25.71
N GLU A 326 17.59 -3.38 -26.11
CA GLU A 326 18.42 -3.22 -27.32
C GLU A 326 17.74 -3.76 -28.60
N VAL A 327 16.86 -4.76 -28.47
CA VAL A 327 16.08 -5.30 -29.58
C VAL A 327 14.75 -4.58 -29.67
N SER A 328 14.65 -3.59 -30.57
CA SER A 328 13.45 -2.82 -30.95
C SER A 328 12.12 -3.57 -30.75
N MET A 329 11.09 -2.85 -30.26
CA MET A 329 9.73 -3.24 -29.82
C MET A 329 8.87 -4.14 -30.76
N GLU A 330 9.42 -4.73 -31.82
CA GLU A 330 8.66 -5.42 -32.86
C GLU A 330 8.40 -6.91 -32.58
N LYS A 331 8.98 -7.51 -31.53
CA LYS A 331 8.59 -8.86 -31.08
C LYS A 331 8.51 -8.97 -29.56
N PRO A 332 7.30 -9.11 -28.99
CA PRO A 332 7.21 -9.56 -27.60
C PRO A 332 7.83 -10.96 -27.51
N MET A 333 8.81 -11.12 -26.62
CA MET A 333 9.23 -12.46 -26.20
C MET A 333 8.01 -13.24 -25.69
N PRO A 334 8.02 -14.59 -25.73
CA PRO A 334 6.99 -15.36 -25.09
C PRO A 334 7.04 -15.07 -23.59
N ASP A 335 5.97 -14.48 -23.04
CA ASP A 335 5.78 -14.14 -21.63
C ASP A 335 6.22 -15.25 -20.66
N LEU A 336 6.19 -16.51 -21.12
CA LEU A 336 6.62 -17.71 -20.38
C LEU A 336 8.06 -17.66 -19.84
N ALA A 337 9.07 -17.35 -20.66
CA ALA A 337 10.48 -17.44 -20.22
C ALA A 337 10.80 -16.39 -19.16
N ARG A 338 10.22 -15.19 -19.30
CA ARG A 338 10.34 -14.10 -18.33
C ARG A 338 9.61 -14.43 -17.04
N ASN A 339 8.38 -14.94 -17.13
CA ASN A 339 7.60 -15.35 -15.96
C ASN A 339 8.28 -16.48 -15.17
N GLU A 340 8.91 -17.45 -15.84
CA GLU A 340 9.67 -18.51 -15.19
C GLU A 340 10.89 -17.98 -14.42
N LEU A 341 11.64 -17.04 -15.01
CA LEU A 341 12.77 -16.41 -14.34
C LEU A 341 12.32 -15.52 -13.17
N LEU A 342 11.22 -14.77 -13.34
CA LEU A 342 10.59 -13.99 -12.27
C LEU A 342 10.18 -14.89 -11.10
N ASP A 343 9.45 -15.97 -11.37
CA ASP A 343 9.02 -16.93 -10.35
C ASP A 343 10.24 -17.58 -9.64
N THR A 344 11.31 -17.87 -10.39
CA THR A 344 12.56 -18.40 -9.82
C THR A 344 13.24 -17.39 -8.89
N LEU A 345 13.30 -16.12 -9.29
CA LEU A 345 13.85 -15.03 -8.48
C LEU A 345 13.02 -14.81 -7.20
N LEU A 346 11.69 -14.76 -7.33
CA LEU A 346 10.77 -14.62 -6.19
C LEU A 346 10.91 -15.79 -5.21
N GLN A 347 10.97 -17.02 -5.72
CA GLN A 347 11.16 -18.19 -4.88
C GLN A 347 12.53 -18.17 -4.18
N CYS A 348 13.58 -17.72 -4.89
CA CYS A 348 14.91 -17.53 -4.32
C CYS A 348 14.88 -16.52 -3.17
N LEU A 349 14.31 -15.35 -3.38
CA LEU A 349 14.22 -14.28 -2.39
C LEU A 349 13.41 -14.70 -1.16
N CYS A 350 12.20 -15.24 -1.35
CA CYS A 350 11.35 -15.64 -0.23
C CYS A 350 11.90 -16.84 0.55
N ARG A 351 12.41 -17.89 -0.13
CA ARG A 351 12.72 -19.18 0.53
C ARG A 351 14.19 -19.42 0.81
N LYS A 352 15.09 -19.00 -0.08
CA LYS A 352 16.53 -19.29 0.04
C LYS A 352 17.26 -18.17 0.76
N VAL A 353 16.97 -16.92 0.38
CA VAL A 353 17.60 -15.72 0.97
C VAL A 353 16.86 -15.30 2.25
N GLY A 354 15.55 -15.55 2.32
CA GLY A 354 14.73 -15.12 3.45
C GLY A 354 14.45 -13.62 3.44
N LYS A 355 14.36 -13.02 2.25
CA LYS A 355 14.12 -11.59 2.02
C LYS A 355 12.82 -11.32 1.24
N PRO A 356 11.65 -11.62 1.83
CA PRO A 356 10.35 -11.36 1.21
C PRO A 356 10.11 -9.88 0.86
N GLU A 357 10.75 -8.93 1.55
CA GLU A 357 10.75 -7.50 1.23
C GLU A 357 11.18 -7.23 -0.21
N LEU A 358 12.24 -7.91 -0.66
CA LEU A 358 12.79 -7.72 -1.99
C LEU A 358 11.93 -8.40 -3.04
N ALA A 359 11.34 -9.54 -2.70
CA ALA A 359 10.37 -10.21 -3.57
C ALA A 359 9.17 -9.31 -3.84
N LEU A 360 8.68 -8.58 -2.82
CA LEU A 360 7.60 -7.60 -3.01
C LEU A 360 8.02 -6.48 -3.97
N ALA A 361 9.21 -5.92 -3.79
CA ALA A 361 9.71 -4.84 -4.66
C ALA A 361 9.88 -5.30 -6.12
N VAL A 362 10.31 -6.55 -6.33
CA VAL A 362 10.38 -7.18 -7.66
C VAL A 362 8.99 -7.34 -8.29
N ILE A 363 7.98 -7.79 -7.53
CA ILE A 363 6.59 -7.89 -8.03
C ILE A 363 6.05 -6.51 -8.43
N MET A 364 6.27 -5.49 -7.58
CA MET A 364 5.77 -4.15 -7.85
C MET A 364 6.45 -3.55 -9.09
N ARG A 365 7.77 -3.72 -9.23
CA ARG A 365 8.51 -3.33 -10.43
C ARG A 365 7.92 -3.97 -11.68
N ASP A 366 7.69 -5.29 -11.65
CA ASP A 366 7.15 -6.03 -12.79
C ASP A 366 5.80 -5.46 -13.27
N LEU A 367 4.92 -5.13 -12.32
CA LEU A 367 3.60 -4.55 -12.60
C LEU A 367 3.64 -3.11 -13.11
N LEU A 368 4.71 -2.36 -12.83
CA LEU A 368 4.73 -0.90 -12.99
C LEU A 368 5.68 -0.39 -14.10
N GLU A 369 6.82 -1.03 -14.32
CA GLU A 369 7.83 -0.59 -15.32
C GLU A 369 8.01 -1.59 -16.48
N ASP A 370 7.69 -2.84 -16.21
CA ASP A 370 8.31 -3.98 -16.87
C ASP A 370 7.28 -4.72 -17.76
N THR A 371 5.99 -4.48 -17.50
CA THR A 371 4.84 -4.83 -18.35
C THR A 371 4.20 -3.58 -18.94
N LEU A 372 3.37 -3.71 -19.99
CA LEU A 372 2.62 -2.56 -20.53
C LEU A 372 1.74 -1.97 -19.43
N PHE A 373 2.09 -0.78 -18.97
CA PHE A 373 1.44 -0.13 -17.85
C PHE A 373 0.19 0.66 -18.32
N PRO A 374 -0.99 0.47 -17.71
CA PRO A 374 -1.22 -0.34 -16.51
C PRO A 374 -1.39 -1.84 -16.79
N ALA A 375 -0.71 -2.68 -16.00
CA ALA A 375 -0.75 -4.14 -16.11
C ALA A 375 -2.11 -4.75 -15.74
N VAL A 376 -2.37 -5.95 -16.24
CA VAL A 376 -3.58 -6.71 -15.89
C VAL A 376 -3.32 -7.55 -14.64
N LEU A 377 -3.98 -7.23 -13.52
CA LEU A 377 -3.82 -7.96 -12.25
C LEU A 377 -5.07 -8.82 -11.93
N ASN A 378 -4.98 -10.12 -12.19
CA ASN A 378 -6.04 -11.05 -11.82
C ASN A 378 -6.01 -11.37 -10.30
N ILE A 379 -7.03 -12.07 -9.78
CA ILE A 379 -7.14 -12.39 -8.35
C ILE A 379 -5.95 -13.24 -7.86
N SER A 380 -5.49 -14.21 -8.65
CA SER A 380 -4.37 -15.06 -8.24
C SER A 380 -3.06 -14.28 -8.09
N GLN A 381 -2.83 -13.29 -8.96
CA GLN A 381 -1.68 -12.39 -8.87
C GLN A 381 -1.82 -11.42 -7.70
N LEU A 382 -3.03 -10.90 -7.46
CA LEU A 382 -3.35 -10.08 -6.28
C LEU A 382 -3.09 -10.84 -4.98
N GLU A 383 -3.57 -12.06 -4.85
CA GLU A 383 -3.35 -12.93 -3.69
C GLU A 383 -1.86 -13.22 -3.49
N ARG A 384 -1.12 -13.44 -4.57
CA ARG A 384 0.33 -13.62 -4.52
C ARG A 384 1.03 -12.37 -3.98
N ALA A 385 0.71 -11.19 -4.49
CA ALA A 385 1.28 -9.93 -4.01
C ALA A 385 0.97 -9.66 -2.53
N LEU A 386 -0.28 -9.87 -2.11
CA LEU A 386 -0.70 -9.74 -0.71
C LEU A 386 -0.03 -10.77 0.20
N THR A 387 0.18 -12.00 -0.28
CA THR A 387 0.88 -13.04 0.48
C THR A 387 2.34 -12.65 0.72
N VAL A 388 3.03 -12.15 -0.30
CA VAL A 388 4.42 -11.68 -0.17
C VAL A 388 4.49 -10.44 0.75
N LEU A 389 3.53 -9.52 0.64
CA LEU A 389 3.42 -8.37 1.55
C LEU A 389 3.21 -8.81 3.00
N LEU A 390 2.38 -9.81 3.26
CA LEU A 390 2.18 -10.35 4.61
C LEU A 390 3.44 -11.05 5.12
N GLN A 391 4.12 -11.86 4.30
CA GLN A 391 5.39 -12.51 4.66
C GLN A 391 6.47 -11.48 5.00
N TRP A 392 6.55 -10.41 4.21
CA TRP A 392 7.42 -9.28 4.50
C TRP A 392 7.08 -8.65 5.86
N PHE A 393 5.80 -8.35 6.10
CA PHE A 393 5.36 -7.72 7.33
C PHE A 393 5.61 -8.62 8.56
N GLU A 394 5.40 -9.92 8.43
CA GLU A 394 5.73 -10.92 9.44
C GLU A 394 7.23 -10.95 9.74
N ALA A 395 8.08 -11.02 8.69
CA ALA A 395 9.53 -10.96 8.85
C ALA A 395 9.97 -9.67 9.55
N TYR A 396 9.48 -8.52 9.08
CA TYR A 396 9.82 -7.20 9.64
C TYR A 396 9.40 -7.07 11.11
N THR A 397 8.21 -7.56 11.46
CA THR A 397 7.72 -7.46 12.84
C THR A 397 8.39 -8.45 13.79
N ALA A 398 8.74 -9.64 13.29
CA ALA A 398 9.45 -10.69 14.03
C ALA A 398 10.92 -10.32 14.26
N GLU A 399 11.56 -9.68 13.29
CA GLU A 399 12.87 -9.08 13.48
C GLU A 399 12.78 -8.03 14.59
N ARG A 400 13.54 -8.27 15.65
CA ARG A 400 13.84 -7.21 16.60
C ARG A 400 14.67 -6.20 15.79
N ASN A 401 14.19 -4.97 15.65
CA ASN A 401 14.94 -3.86 15.04
C ASN A 401 16.29 -3.68 15.76
N HIS A 402 17.27 -4.51 15.41
CA HIS A 402 18.60 -4.59 15.99
C HIS A 402 19.60 -3.75 15.18
N GLY A 403 19.14 -3.17 14.08
CA GLY A 403 19.88 -2.13 13.37
C GLY A 403 19.98 -0.88 14.23
N GLU A 404 21.15 -0.28 14.21
CA GLU A 404 21.38 1.05 14.76
C GLU A 404 20.40 2.10 14.18
N ILE A 405 20.08 2.02 12.90
CA ILE A 405 19.03 2.83 12.28
C ILE A 405 17.97 1.84 11.79
N PRO A 406 16.71 1.95 12.24
CA PRO A 406 15.65 1.04 11.79
C PRO A 406 15.33 1.28 10.32
N LEU A 407 14.81 0.27 9.62
CA LEU A 407 14.34 0.44 8.23
C LEU A 407 13.05 1.26 8.16
N PHE A 408 12.15 1.08 9.14
CA PHE A 408 10.95 1.89 9.29
C PHE A 408 10.80 2.35 10.74
N THR A 409 10.40 3.61 10.93
CA THR A 409 9.75 4.02 12.18
C THR A 409 8.37 3.36 12.30
N ASN A 410 7.74 3.38 13.48
CA ASN A 410 6.40 2.81 13.62
C ASN A 410 5.35 3.56 12.78
N GLU A 411 5.53 4.88 12.62
CA GLU A 411 4.64 5.70 11.80
C GLU A 411 4.82 5.36 10.32
N ASP A 412 6.07 5.30 9.85
CA ASP A 412 6.38 5.01 8.44
C ASP A 412 5.95 3.59 8.04
N LEU A 413 6.06 2.62 8.95
CA LEU A 413 5.63 1.24 8.70
C LEU A 413 4.14 1.17 8.32
N TRP A 414 3.27 1.79 9.14
CA TRP A 414 1.84 1.71 8.90
C TRP A 414 1.40 2.58 7.74
N SER A 415 2.05 3.74 7.53
CA SER A 415 1.84 4.52 6.30
C SER A 415 2.14 3.68 5.06
N PHE A 416 3.29 3.00 5.02
CA PHE A 416 3.66 2.11 3.92
C PHE A 416 2.64 0.99 3.69
N VAL A 417 2.26 0.26 4.76
CA VAL A 417 1.31 -0.85 4.66
C VAL A 417 -0.04 -0.38 4.13
N LEU A 418 -0.56 0.74 4.64
CA LEU A 418 -1.86 1.29 4.22
C LEU A 418 -1.82 1.80 2.77
N GLU A 419 -0.74 2.44 2.36
CA GLU A 419 -0.53 2.85 0.96
C GLU A 419 -0.49 1.65 0.02
N ARG A 420 0.28 0.60 0.34
CA ARG A 420 0.36 -0.61 -0.52
C ARG A 420 -1.01 -1.26 -0.70
N HIS A 421 -1.79 -1.39 0.38
CA HIS A 421 -3.15 -1.93 0.28
C HIS A 421 -4.07 -1.02 -0.53
N THR A 422 -3.90 0.31 -0.44
CA THR A 422 -4.68 1.27 -1.23
C THR A 422 -4.37 1.13 -2.72
N GLU A 423 -3.10 1.04 -3.11
CA GLU A 423 -2.73 0.83 -4.52
C GLU A 423 -3.29 -0.48 -5.07
N LEU A 424 -3.23 -1.57 -4.29
CA LEU A 424 -3.83 -2.86 -4.69
C LEU A 424 -5.36 -2.79 -4.85
N LEU A 425 -6.06 -1.98 -4.07
CA LEU A 425 -7.50 -1.71 -4.28
C LEU A 425 -7.76 -0.99 -5.61
N LYS A 426 -6.92 -0.02 -5.98
CA LYS A 426 -7.06 0.67 -7.28
C LYS A 426 -6.88 -0.30 -8.44
N TRP A 427 -5.93 -1.24 -8.35
CA TRP A 427 -5.76 -2.30 -9.35
C TRP A 427 -6.98 -3.22 -9.47
N VAL A 428 -7.63 -3.57 -8.35
CA VAL A 428 -8.90 -4.33 -8.35
C VAL A 428 -9.97 -3.58 -9.15
N VAL A 429 -10.14 -2.28 -8.88
CA VAL A 429 -11.11 -1.45 -9.62
C VAL A 429 -10.73 -1.36 -11.09
N PHE A 430 -9.47 -1.05 -11.38
CA PHE A 430 -8.97 -0.93 -12.74
C PHE A 430 -9.22 -2.21 -13.55
N HIS A 431 -8.94 -3.39 -12.98
CA HIS A 431 -9.07 -4.64 -13.73
C HIS A 431 -10.53 -5.11 -13.88
N TYR A 432 -11.35 -5.01 -12.84
CA TYR A 432 -12.69 -5.62 -12.84
C TYR A 432 -13.85 -4.65 -13.09
N CYS A 433 -13.60 -3.34 -13.02
CA CYS A 433 -14.61 -2.30 -13.21
C CYS A 433 -14.43 -1.50 -14.51
N GLN A 434 -13.50 -1.91 -15.39
CA GLN A 434 -13.29 -1.28 -16.69
C GLN A 434 -14.53 -1.32 -17.58
N ASP A 435 -14.74 -0.22 -18.30
CA ASP A 435 -15.92 0.01 -19.14
C ASP A 435 -15.75 -0.55 -20.56
N GLU A 436 -14.52 -0.84 -20.95
CA GLU A 436 -14.14 -1.36 -22.27
C GLU A 436 -14.59 -2.84 -22.38
N ASP A 437 -15.14 -3.23 -23.52
CA ASP A 437 -15.59 -4.59 -23.88
C ASP A 437 -16.76 -5.23 -23.10
N GLY A 438 -17.46 -4.48 -22.24
CA GLY A 438 -18.72 -4.95 -21.62
C GLY A 438 -18.57 -6.11 -20.64
N LYS A 439 -17.34 -6.41 -20.17
CA LYS A 439 -17.02 -7.50 -19.23
C LYS A 439 -16.78 -7.00 -17.79
N ARG A 440 -17.50 -5.96 -17.35
CA ARG A 440 -17.46 -5.55 -15.94
C ARG A 440 -17.82 -6.74 -15.05
N ASN A 441 -16.93 -7.12 -14.13
CA ASN A 441 -17.16 -8.22 -13.20
C ASN A 441 -17.14 -7.71 -11.76
N LEU A 442 -18.23 -7.08 -11.37
CA LEU A 442 -18.39 -6.49 -10.03
C LEU A 442 -18.31 -7.55 -8.91
N THR A 443 -18.64 -8.82 -9.19
CA THR A 443 -18.50 -9.90 -8.20
C THR A 443 -17.04 -10.13 -7.85
N LEU A 444 -16.16 -10.19 -8.85
CA LEU A 444 -14.72 -10.31 -8.64
C LEU A 444 -14.11 -9.02 -8.07
N ALA A 445 -14.67 -7.85 -8.39
CA ALA A 445 -14.25 -6.59 -7.76
C ALA A 445 -14.53 -6.61 -6.24
N VAL A 446 -15.72 -7.04 -5.82
CA VAL A 446 -16.07 -7.18 -4.40
C VAL A 446 -15.17 -8.20 -3.71
N GLU A 447 -14.87 -9.33 -4.36
CA GLU A 447 -13.94 -10.33 -3.83
C GLU A 447 -12.50 -9.79 -3.72
N GLY A 448 -12.05 -9.00 -4.69
CA GLY A 448 -10.75 -8.33 -4.64
C GLY A 448 -10.66 -7.33 -3.47
N VAL A 449 -11.69 -6.50 -3.27
CA VAL A 449 -11.75 -5.56 -2.13
C VAL A 449 -11.73 -6.32 -0.80
N LYS A 450 -12.48 -7.43 -0.70
CA LYS A 450 -12.46 -8.32 0.46
C LYS A 450 -11.07 -8.86 0.74
N THR A 451 -10.42 -9.41 -0.27
CA THR A 451 -9.10 -10.04 -0.16
C THR A 451 -8.05 -9.03 0.33
N VAL A 452 -8.01 -7.84 -0.25
CA VAL A 452 -7.09 -6.77 0.18
C VAL A 452 -7.38 -6.32 1.61
N SER A 453 -8.65 -6.05 1.92
CA SER A 453 -9.02 -5.56 3.27
C SER A 453 -8.76 -6.60 4.36
N PHE A 454 -8.97 -7.89 4.06
CA PHE A 454 -8.70 -8.97 5.00
C PHE A 454 -7.20 -9.18 5.19
N SER A 455 -6.39 -9.04 4.14
CA SER A 455 -4.93 -9.04 4.25
C SER A 455 -4.44 -7.95 5.22
N LEU A 456 -4.99 -6.73 5.15
CA LEU A 456 -4.62 -5.66 6.08
C LEU A 456 -4.96 -6.02 7.54
N LEU A 457 -6.14 -6.60 7.77
CA LEU A 457 -6.55 -7.08 9.09
C LEU A 457 -5.65 -8.22 9.60
N ARG A 458 -5.13 -9.08 8.70
CA ARG A 458 -4.11 -10.08 9.06
C ARG A 458 -2.80 -9.41 9.49
N CYS A 459 -2.33 -8.37 8.79
CA CYS A 459 -1.18 -7.60 9.23
C CYS A 459 -1.40 -7.01 10.62
N LEU A 460 -2.60 -6.47 10.90
CA LEU A 460 -2.95 -5.98 12.23
C LEU A 460 -2.86 -7.10 13.29
N ASP A 461 -3.43 -8.28 13.03
CA ASP A 461 -3.36 -9.43 13.94
C ASP A 461 -1.92 -9.86 14.25
N VAL A 462 -1.06 -9.91 13.22
CA VAL A 462 0.37 -10.21 13.34
C VAL A 462 1.04 -9.17 14.24
N TYR A 463 0.85 -7.88 13.94
CA TYR A 463 1.45 -6.79 14.72
C TYR A 463 1.03 -6.82 16.19
N MET A 464 -0.26 -7.03 16.46
CA MET A 464 -0.82 -7.11 17.80
C MET A 464 -0.22 -8.28 18.60
N THR A 465 -0.04 -9.42 17.93
CA THR A 465 0.57 -10.62 18.53
C THR A 465 2.06 -10.40 18.82
N THR A 466 2.78 -9.80 17.88
CA THR A 466 4.19 -9.46 18.04
C THR A 466 4.41 -8.46 19.18
N ILE A 467 3.64 -7.37 19.26
CA ILE A 467 3.74 -6.39 20.35
C ILE A 467 3.47 -7.01 21.72
N ALA A 468 2.46 -7.89 21.80
CA ALA A 468 2.13 -8.57 23.06
C ALA A 468 3.35 -9.34 23.62
N GLY A 469 4.14 -9.96 22.74
CA GLY A 469 5.36 -10.70 23.09
C GLY A 469 6.61 -9.84 23.40
N ARG A 470 6.61 -8.53 23.11
CA ARG A 470 7.79 -7.67 23.34
C ARG A 470 8.01 -7.42 24.84
N ARG A 471 9.24 -7.22 25.30
CA ARG A 471 9.53 -6.77 26.67
C ARG A 471 9.50 -5.24 26.69
N SER A 472 8.37 -4.63 27.07
CA SER A 472 8.22 -3.19 27.24
C SER A 472 7.12 -2.89 28.27
N LEU A 473 7.09 -1.66 28.78
CA LEU A 473 6.06 -1.17 29.71
C LEU A 473 4.66 -1.45 29.15
N LYS A 474 3.77 -1.94 30.01
CA LYS A 474 2.43 -2.37 29.61
C LYS A 474 1.62 -1.23 28.99
N ASP A 475 1.68 -0.05 29.58
CA ASP A 475 0.91 1.12 29.13
C ASP A 475 1.36 1.59 27.74
N ALA A 476 2.68 1.67 27.51
CA ALA A 476 3.25 1.99 26.21
C ALA A 476 2.94 0.94 25.11
N LYS A 477 2.65 -0.31 25.48
CA LYS A 477 2.17 -1.32 24.52
C LYS A 477 0.73 -1.08 24.15
N GLU A 478 -0.13 -0.83 25.14
CA GLU A 478 -1.56 -0.61 24.88
C GLU A 478 -1.77 0.66 24.07
N GLU A 479 -1.06 1.76 24.37
CA GLU A 479 -1.11 3.00 23.58
C GLU A 479 -0.74 2.77 22.11
N ARG A 480 0.36 2.05 21.83
CA ARG A 480 0.77 1.72 20.45
C ARG A 480 -0.23 0.82 19.74
N LYS A 481 -0.85 -0.12 20.45
CA LYS A 481 -1.89 -0.97 19.88
C LYS A 481 -3.12 -0.12 19.51
N ASP A 482 -3.56 0.75 20.41
CA ASP A 482 -4.73 1.60 20.20
C ASP A 482 -4.53 2.56 19.03
N GLU A 483 -3.35 3.19 18.93
CA GLU A 483 -3.00 4.09 17.82
C GLU A 483 -3.06 3.37 16.47
N VAL A 484 -2.41 2.20 16.37
CA VAL A 484 -2.35 1.40 15.14
C VAL A 484 -3.73 0.85 14.78
N LYS A 485 -4.47 0.35 15.77
CA LYS A 485 -5.84 -0.11 15.57
C LYS A 485 -6.71 1.03 15.03
N GLN A 486 -6.58 2.24 15.58
CA GLN A 486 -7.31 3.40 15.11
C GLN A 486 -6.95 3.75 13.66
N LYS A 487 -5.67 3.73 13.28
CA LYS A 487 -5.22 3.94 11.89
C LYS A 487 -5.87 2.93 10.92
N VAL A 488 -5.88 1.65 11.27
CA VAL A 488 -6.51 0.60 10.45
C VAL A 488 -8.03 0.76 10.38
N VAL A 489 -8.70 1.06 11.50
CA VAL A 489 -10.15 1.31 11.54
C VAL A 489 -10.52 2.49 10.64
N VAL A 490 -9.80 3.60 10.74
CA VAL A 490 -10.01 4.80 9.91
C VAL A 490 -9.83 4.46 8.44
N TRP A 491 -8.78 3.72 8.08
CA TRP A 491 -8.56 3.30 6.70
C TRP A 491 -9.69 2.38 6.19
N ILE A 492 -10.13 1.41 6.98
CA ILE A 492 -11.24 0.52 6.59
C ILE A 492 -12.51 1.33 6.33
N GLN A 493 -12.83 2.28 7.21
CA GLN A 493 -14.04 3.09 7.07
C GLN A 493 -13.94 4.04 5.87
N GLN A 494 -12.87 4.82 5.76
CA GLN A 494 -12.76 5.87 4.76
C GLN A 494 -12.39 5.34 3.38
N THR A 495 -11.45 4.39 3.31
CA THR A 495 -10.92 3.87 2.05
C THR A 495 -11.75 2.69 1.58
N ALA A 496 -11.74 1.57 2.31
CA ALA A 496 -12.39 0.35 1.83
C ALA A 496 -13.92 0.51 1.73
N VAL A 497 -14.57 1.02 2.78
CA VAL A 497 -16.05 1.16 2.84
C VAL A 497 -16.54 2.38 2.06
N ASN A 498 -16.19 3.59 2.49
CA ASN A 498 -16.80 4.83 1.97
C ASN A 498 -16.32 5.21 0.56
N THR A 499 -15.15 4.72 0.13
CA THR A 499 -14.62 5.03 -1.20
C THR A 499 -14.85 3.89 -2.16
N PHE A 500 -14.30 2.71 -1.89
CA PHE A 500 -14.33 1.59 -2.84
C PHE A 500 -15.68 0.86 -2.84
N LEU A 501 -16.19 0.41 -1.70
CA LEU A 501 -17.46 -0.35 -1.65
C LEU A 501 -18.68 0.51 -1.97
N ASP A 502 -18.71 1.76 -1.50
CA ASP A 502 -19.75 2.73 -1.90
C ASP A 502 -19.67 3.05 -3.40
N GLY A 503 -18.46 3.24 -3.94
CA GLY A 503 -18.23 3.44 -5.37
C GLY A 503 -18.72 2.26 -6.22
N LEU A 504 -18.45 1.01 -5.79
CA LEU A 504 -18.96 -0.20 -6.44
C LEU A 504 -20.49 -0.30 -6.38
N SER A 505 -21.10 0.09 -5.26
CA SER A 505 -22.56 0.13 -5.12
C SER A 505 -23.19 1.14 -6.07
N HIS A 506 -22.56 2.29 -6.24
CA HIS A 506 -23.00 3.32 -7.18
C HIS A 506 -22.85 2.87 -8.64
N LEU A 507 -21.71 2.27 -9.00
CA LEU A 507 -21.50 1.69 -10.34
C LEU A 507 -22.52 0.60 -10.68
N SER A 508 -22.85 -0.25 -9.70
CA SER A 508 -23.88 -1.28 -9.84
C SER A 508 -25.24 -0.66 -10.18
N SER A 509 -25.60 0.43 -9.49
CA SER A 509 -26.88 1.12 -9.67
C SER A 509 -26.98 1.86 -11.02
N GLN A 510 -25.87 2.41 -11.52
CA GLN A 510 -25.82 3.04 -12.84
C GLN A 510 -25.94 2.04 -13.99
N SER A 511 -25.46 0.80 -13.81
CA SER A 511 -25.53 -0.22 -14.85
C SER A 511 -26.96 -0.68 -15.11
N THR A 512 -27.84 -0.62 -14.10
CA THR A 512 -29.26 -0.99 -14.23
C THR A 512 -30.12 0.04 -14.96
N SER A 513 -29.72 1.32 -15.03
CA SER A 513 -30.50 2.37 -15.70
C SER A 513 -30.27 2.41 -17.21
N THR A 514 -29.16 1.85 -17.71
CA THR A 514 -28.79 1.84 -19.13
C THR A 514 -29.21 0.57 -19.88
N THR A 515 -29.49 -0.54 -19.19
CA THR A 515 -29.95 -1.81 -19.80
C THR A 515 -31.45 -2.02 -19.62
N THR A 516 -32.26 -1.32 -20.39
CA THR A 516 -33.74 -1.44 -20.39
C THR A 516 -34.29 -2.60 -21.24
N THR A 517 -33.48 -3.61 -21.62
CA THR A 517 -33.90 -4.60 -22.64
C THR A 517 -33.64 -6.10 -22.36
N SER A 518 -33.30 -6.53 -21.13
CA SER A 518 -33.29 -7.98 -20.81
C SER A 518 -33.68 -8.28 -19.37
N CYS A 519 -34.69 -9.14 -19.17
CA CYS A 519 -35.25 -9.54 -17.87
C CYS A 519 -34.35 -10.47 -17.03
N SER A 520 -33.08 -10.67 -17.41
CA SER A 520 -32.13 -11.56 -16.71
C SER A 520 -31.10 -10.82 -15.85
N SER A 521 -31.09 -9.47 -15.84
CA SER A 521 -30.07 -8.66 -15.16
C SER A 521 -30.44 -8.22 -13.74
N SER A 522 -31.70 -8.35 -13.31
CA SER A 522 -32.17 -7.86 -11.99
C SER A 522 -31.70 -8.71 -10.81
N SER A 523 -31.64 -10.03 -10.96
CA SER A 523 -31.26 -10.97 -9.89
C SER A 523 -29.78 -10.84 -9.50
N SER A 524 -28.93 -10.60 -10.50
CA SER A 524 -27.48 -10.42 -10.30
C SER A 524 -27.14 -9.09 -9.62
N PHE A 525 -27.89 -8.02 -9.90
CA PHE A 525 -27.72 -6.72 -9.27
C PHE A 525 -27.95 -6.76 -7.76
N LEU A 526 -29.10 -7.31 -7.34
CA LEU A 526 -29.45 -7.36 -5.91
C LEU A 526 -28.46 -8.22 -5.12
N LEU A 527 -27.98 -9.32 -5.70
CA LEU A 527 -26.95 -10.16 -5.09
C LEU A 527 -25.65 -9.38 -4.85
N ILE A 528 -25.18 -8.62 -5.85
CA ILE A 528 -23.96 -7.80 -5.73
C ILE A 528 -24.12 -6.73 -4.65
N THR A 529 -25.25 -6.00 -4.63
CA THR A 529 -25.51 -5.00 -3.58
C THR A 529 -25.56 -5.64 -2.19
N THR A 530 -26.16 -6.84 -2.08
CA THR A 530 -26.21 -7.59 -0.82
C THR A 530 -24.82 -8.04 -0.37
N GLN A 531 -23.97 -8.51 -1.30
CA GLN A 531 -22.57 -8.87 -1.03
C GLN A 531 -21.74 -7.66 -0.60
N ILE A 532 -21.94 -6.50 -1.23
CA ILE A 532 -21.28 -5.25 -0.82
C ILE A 532 -21.67 -4.89 0.62
N THR A 533 -22.96 -4.89 0.94
CA THR A 533 -23.45 -4.57 2.30
C THR A 533 -22.96 -5.56 3.34
N LEU A 534 -22.96 -6.86 3.00
CA LEU A 534 -22.35 -7.90 3.83
C LEU A 534 -20.87 -7.61 4.10
N LEU A 535 -20.10 -7.28 3.07
CA LEU A 535 -18.67 -7.03 3.21
C LEU A 535 -18.40 -5.78 4.06
N LYS A 536 -19.16 -4.68 3.87
CA LYS A 536 -19.09 -3.50 4.75
C LYS A 536 -19.28 -3.90 6.20
N ALA A 537 -20.35 -4.64 6.50
CA ALA A 537 -20.64 -5.11 7.85
C ALA A 537 -19.51 -5.99 8.42
N GLN A 538 -18.98 -6.93 7.64
CA GLN A 538 -17.87 -7.79 8.06
C GLN A 538 -16.61 -7.01 8.40
N LEU A 539 -16.23 -6.04 7.56
CA LEU A 539 -15.06 -5.20 7.80
C LEU A 539 -15.21 -4.35 9.06
N LEU A 540 -16.38 -3.75 9.26
CA LEU A 540 -16.66 -2.94 10.46
C LEU A 540 -16.64 -3.79 11.75
N LEU A 541 -17.16 -5.02 11.70
CA LEU A 541 -17.09 -5.96 12.84
C LEU A 541 -15.65 -6.39 13.14
N LEU A 542 -14.87 -6.75 12.11
CA LEU A 542 -13.51 -7.26 12.28
C LEU A 542 -12.52 -6.19 12.74
N ALA A 543 -12.76 -4.92 12.39
CA ALA A 543 -11.96 -3.80 12.88
C ALA A 543 -12.22 -3.48 14.37
N ASP A 544 -13.16 -4.18 15.03
CA ASP A 544 -13.56 -3.99 16.43
C ASP A 544 -13.89 -2.52 16.74
N ALA A 545 -14.59 -1.89 15.81
CA ALA A 545 -15.22 -0.61 16.05
C ALA A 545 -16.44 -0.87 16.93
N SER A 546 -16.22 -0.98 18.25
CA SER A 546 -17.23 -1.28 19.27
C SER A 546 -18.50 -0.38 19.23
N LEU A 547 -18.42 0.76 18.54
CA LEU A 547 -19.54 1.67 18.25
C LEU A 547 -20.43 1.22 17.08
N LEU A 548 -19.94 0.38 16.17
CA LEU A 548 -20.59 0.03 14.90
C LEU A 548 -21.49 -1.20 14.96
N ALA A 549 -21.63 -1.88 16.12
CA ALA A 549 -22.49 -3.07 16.21
C ALA A 549 -23.97 -2.76 15.92
N MET A 550 -24.44 -1.58 16.33
CA MET A 550 -25.78 -1.08 15.99
C MET A 550 -25.88 -0.73 14.50
N ASP A 551 -24.85 -0.11 13.94
CA ASP A 551 -24.78 0.22 12.51
C ASP A 551 -24.78 -1.03 11.63
N VAL A 552 -24.11 -2.11 12.06
CA VAL A 552 -24.07 -3.40 11.35
C VAL A 552 -25.46 -4.03 11.25
N ARG A 553 -26.26 -3.99 12.32
CA ARG A 553 -27.65 -4.49 12.27
C ARG A 553 -28.50 -3.65 11.34
N GLN A 554 -28.36 -2.33 11.40
CA GLN A 554 -29.05 -1.39 10.52
C GLN A 554 -28.65 -1.57 9.04
N LEU A 555 -27.42 -1.99 8.77
CA LEU A 555 -26.96 -2.33 7.42
C LEU A 555 -27.52 -3.67 6.93
N LEU A 556 -27.47 -4.72 7.76
CA LEU A 556 -27.76 -6.09 7.33
C LEU A 556 -29.26 -6.44 7.31
N PHE A 557 -30.04 -6.04 8.32
CA PHE A 557 -31.46 -6.42 8.40
C PHE A 557 -32.28 -6.00 7.17
N PRO A 558 -32.16 -4.76 6.65
CA PRO A 558 -32.91 -4.34 5.47
C PRO A 558 -32.61 -5.15 4.20
N THR A 559 -31.50 -5.90 4.16
CA THR A 559 -31.12 -6.70 3.00
C THR A 559 -31.77 -8.09 2.97
N LEU A 560 -32.21 -8.61 4.12
CA LEU A 560 -32.71 -9.99 4.22
C LEU A 560 -34.04 -10.20 3.50
N ASP A 561 -35.03 -9.34 3.72
CA ASP A 561 -36.36 -9.49 3.10
C ASP A 561 -36.32 -9.39 1.57
N PRO A 562 -35.63 -8.41 0.95
CA PRO A 562 -35.44 -8.39 -0.50
C PRO A 562 -34.71 -9.64 -1.01
N ALA A 563 -33.66 -10.09 -0.32
CA ALA A 563 -32.89 -11.27 -0.71
C ALA A 563 -33.72 -12.55 -0.67
N PHE A 564 -34.52 -12.77 0.37
CA PHE A 564 -35.39 -13.95 0.46
C PHE A 564 -36.47 -13.96 -0.62
N LYS A 565 -37.02 -12.79 -0.98
CA LYS A 565 -37.97 -12.68 -2.11
C LYS A 565 -37.30 -13.06 -3.42
N GLU A 566 -36.08 -12.58 -3.67
CA GLU A 566 -35.35 -12.92 -4.89
C GLU A 566 -34.99 -14.41 -4.94
N MET A 567 -34.51 -14.97 -3.82
CA MET A 567 -34.26 -16.41 -3.70
C MET A 567 -35.52 -17.24 -4.00
N GLN A 568 -36.69 -16.80 -3.53
CA GLN A 568 -37.95 -17.46 -3.84
C GLN A 568 -38.24 -17.44 -5.34
N LEU A 569 -38.05 -16.30 -6.02
CA LEU A 569 -38.22 -16.18 -7.47
C LEU A 569 -37.25 -17.09 -8.24
N VAL A 570 -35.96 -17.10 -7.87
CA VAL A 570 -34.94 -17.97 -8.50
C VAL A 570 -35.28 -19.45 -8.30
N ARG A 571 -35.81 -19.81 -7.12
CA ARG A 571 -36.26 -21.18 -6.84
C ARG A 571 -37.47 -21.57 -7.66
N GLU A 572 -38.45 -20.69 -7.80
CA GLU A 572 -39.62 -20.90 -8.66
C GLU A 572 -39.21 -21.09 -10.13
N ALA A 573 -38.13 -20.40 -10.56
CA ALA A 573 -37.49 -20.57 -11.86
C ALA A 573 -36.64 -21.86 -12.00
N LYS A 574 -36.48 -22.66 -10.94
CA LYS A 574 -35.70 -23.92 -10.89
C LYS A 574 -34.21 -23.77 -11.25
N SER A 575 -33.61 -22.60 -11.01
CA SER A 575 -32.17 -22.38 -11.23
C SER A 575 -31.38 -22.68 -9.96
N GLU A 576 -31.04 -23.96 -9.72
CA GLU A 576 -30.31 -24.37 -8.50
C GLU A 576 -28.90 -23.74 -8.41
N THR A 577 -28.25 -23.52 -9.55
CA THR A 577 -26.91 -22.91 -9.63
C THR A 577 -26.91 -21.46 -9.18
N GLU A 578 -27.98 -20.70 -9.45
CA GLU A 578 -28.14 -19.32 -9.00
C GLU A 578 -28.52 -19.21 -7.50
N LEU A 579 -29.12 -20.26 -6.92
CA LEU A 579 -29.44 -20.30 -5.49
C LEU A 579 -28.22 -20.49 -4.59
N ILE A 580 -27.16 -21.14 -5.10
CA ILE A 580 -25.91 -21.38 -4.36
C ILE A 580 -25.29 -20.06 -3.84
N PRO A 581 -24.98 -19.05 -4.70
CA PRO A 581 -24.35 -17.83 -4.23
C PRO A 581 -25.24 -17.02 -3.28
N TRP A 582 -26.57 -17.04 -3.49
CA TRP A 582 -27.53 -16.45 -2.55
C TRP A 582 -27.48 -17.13 -1.18
N THR A 583 -27.54 -18.46 -1.16
CA THR A 583 -27.51 -19.25 0.08
C THR A 583 -26.24 -18.95 0.88
N LEU A 584 -25.07 -18.95 0.23
CA LEU A 584 -23.79 -18.62 0.87
C LEU A 584 -23.75 -17.18 1.40
N CYS A 585 -24.32 -16.23 0.65
CA CYS A 585 -24.40 -14.83 1.07
C CYS A 585 -25.27 -14.68 2.33
N ILE A 586 -26.47 -15.26 2.35
CA ILE A 586 -27.39 -15.15 3.49
C ILE A 586 -26.87 -15.89 4.71
N VAL A 587 -26.26 -17.08 4.57
CA VAL A 587 -25.55 -17.73 5.69
C VAL A 587 -24.52 -16.77 6.30
N SER A 588 -23.76 -16.07 5.47
CA SER A 588 -22.73 -15.13 5.92
C SER A 588 -23.31 -13.89 6.60
N ILE A 589 -24.47 -13.41 6.14
CA ILE A 589 -25.23 -12.33 6.82
C ILE A 589 -25.69 -12.79 8.20
N LEU A 590 -26.33 -13.96 8.30
CA LEU A 590 -26.85 -14.47 9.57
C LEU A 590 -25.73 -14.75 10.57
N LYS A 591 -24.57 -15.24 10.12
CA LYS A 591 -23.36 -15.35 10.93
C LYS A 591 -22.88 -14.00 11.46
N SER A 592 -22.87 -12.98 10.61
CA SER A 592 -22.42 -11.63 10.99
C SER A 592 -23.37 -11.01 12.01
N LEU A 593 -24.68 -11.15 11.82
CA LEU A 593 -25.69 -10.73 12.79
C LEU A 593 -25.58 -11.50 14.11
N THR A 594 -25.31 -12.81 14.07
CA THR A 594 -25.08 -13.64 15.27
C THR A 594 -23.90 -13.10 16.09
N ARG A 595 -22.81 -12.65 15.44
CA ARG A 595 -21.66 -12.04 16.15
C ARG A 595 -22.05 -10.77 16.90
N THR A 596 -23.02 -10.01 16.41
CA THR A 596 -23.49 -8.79 17.11
C THR A 596 -24.18 -9.07 18.45
N LEU A 597 -24.59 -10.32 18.73
CA LEU A 597 -25.17 -10.69 20.03
C LEU A 597 -24.21 -10.46 21.19
N GLN A 598 -22.90 -10.59 20.94
CA GLN A 598 -21.84 -10.37 21.94
C GLN A 598 -21.72 -8.91 22.40
N TYR A 599 -22.30 -7.97 21.64
CA TYR A 599 -22.20 -6.53 21.86
C TYR A 599 -23.54 -5.90 22.28
N THR A 600 -24.54 -6.72 22.65
CA THR A 600 -25.91 -6.29 22.99
C THR A 600 -26.04 -5.52 24.30
N SER A 601 -25.00 -5.42 25.13
CA SER A 601 -25.07 -4.82 26.47
C SER A 601 -25.35 -3.31 26.49
N LYS A 602 -25.44 -2.63 25.32
CA LYS A 602 -25.65 -1.17 25.20
C LYS A 602 -26.74 -0.75 24.17
N GLY A 603 -27.48 -1.70 23.57
CA GLY A 603 -28.46 -1.40 22.51
C GLY A 603 -29.92 -1.27 22.99
N THR A 604 -30.79 -0.70 22.15
CA THR A 604 -32.24 -0.53 22.39
C THR A 604 -33.09 -1.77 22.10
N GLU A 605 -32.60 -2.72 21.31
CA GLU A 605 -33.25 -4.01 21.04
C GLU A 605 -32.83 -5.06 22.08
N SER A 606 -33.80 -5.80 22.61
CA SER A 606 -33.50 -6.87 23.55
C SER A 606 -32.81 -8.04 22.84
N ALA A 607 -31.81 -8.66 23.48
CA ALA A 607 -31.10 -9.81 22.90
C ALA A 607 -32.05 -10.96 22.48
N ALA A 608 -33.20 -11.09 23.14
CA ALA A 608 -34.23 -12.09 22.85
C ALA A 608 -34.98 -11.86 21.51
N GLU A 609 -35.22 -10.60 21.14
CA GLU A 609 -35.84 -10.25 19.86
C GLU A 609 -34.92 -10.59 18.69
N LEU A 610 -33.63 -10.28 18.82
CA LEU A 610 -32.61 -10.60 17.81
C LEU A 610 -32.45 -12.11 17.63
N VAL A 611 -32.41 -12.89 18.72
CA VAL A 611 -32.37 -14.36 18.66
C VAL A 611 -33.60 -14.92 17.94
N SER A 612 -34.79 -14.42 18.27
CA SER A 612 -36.04 -14.86 17.65
C SER A 612 -36.06 -14.58 16.14
N ALA A 613 -35.61 -13.38 15.74
CA ALA A 613 -35.48 -13.01 14.33
C ALA A 613 -34.49 -13.92 13.59
N LEU A 614 -33.30 -14.16 14.16
CA LEU A 614 -32.29 -15.05 13.57
C LEU A 614 -32.81 -16.47 13.38
N HIS A 615 -33.52 -17.02 14.37
CA HIS A 615 -34.13 -18.34 14.26
C HIS A 615 -35.12 -18.43 13.09
N ILE A 616 -35.99 -17.42 12.93
CA ILE A 616 -36.93 -17.35 11.81
C ILE A 616 -36.17 -17.31 10.47
N HIS A 617 -35.14 -16.47 10.35
CA HIS A 617 -34.39 -16.34 9.11
C HIS A 617 -33.59 -17.60 8.73
N TYR A 618 -33.00 -18.31 9.70
CA TYR A 618 -32.35 -19.60 9.43
C TYR A 618 -33.36 -20.64 8.93
N LYS A 619 -34.55 -20.70 9.53
CA LYS A 619 -35.63 -21.59 9.07
C LYS A 619 -36.08 -21.26 7.65
N THR A 620 -36.27 -19.97 7.34
CA THR A 620 -36.61 -19.51 5.99
C THR A 620 -35.52 -19.87 4.98
N LEU A 621 -34.25 -19.65 5.34
CA LEU A 621 -33.11 -20.00 4.49
C LEU A 621 -33.03 -21.50 4.22
N GLN A 622 -33.15 -22.33 5.26
CA GLN A 622 -33.17 -23.80 5.11
C GLN A 622 -34.27 -24.24 4.16
N GLY A 623 -35.45 -23.61 4.26
CA GLY A 623 -36.58 -23.88 3.37
C GLY A 623 -36.29 -23.55 1.90
N LEU A 624 -35.52 -22.51 1.60
CA LEU A 624 -35.24 -21.99 0.25
C LEU A 624 -33.94 -22.53 -0.39
N SER A 625 -33.02 -23.07 0.42
CA SER A 625 -31.69 -23.50 -0.02
C SER A 625 -31.73 -24.69 -0.97
N PRO A 626 -30.77 -24.81 -1.91
CA PRO A 626 -30.63 -25.99 -2.75
C PRO A 626 -30.22 -27.20 -1.90
N SER A 627 -30.63 -28.40 -2.32
CA SER A 627 -30.40 -29.66 -1.57
C SER A 627 -28.93 -29.87 -1.19
N SER A 628 -28.01 -29.46 -2.05
CA SER A 628 -26.55 -29.53 -1.85
C SER A 628 -26.02 -28.68 -0.69
N LEU A 629 -26.76 -27.65 -0.24
CA LEU A 629 -26.35 -26.73 0.82
C LEU A 629 -27.27 -26.78 2.07
N VAL A 630 -28.29 -27.65 2.09
CA VAL A 630 -29.19 -27.75 3.24
C VAL A 630 -28.43 -28.18 4.51
N ASP A 631 -27.48 -29.09 4.39
CA ASP A 631 -26.65 -29.54 5.52
C ASP A 631 -25.77 -28.40 6.04
N LEU A 632 -25.23 -27.57 5.15
CA LEU A 632 -24.47 -26.38 5.53
C LEU A 632 -25.33 -25.45 6.38
N VAL A 633 -26.52 -25.08 5.91
CA VAL A 633 -27.41 -24.17 6.64
C VAL A 633 -27.84 -24.77 7.97
N SER A 634 -28.13 -26.07 8.00
CA SER A 634 -28.55 -26.77 9.21
C SER A 634 -27.43 -26.81 10.26
N ASN A 635 -26.19 -27.05 9.85
CA ASN A 635 -25.03 -27.04 10.76
C ASN A 635 -24.82 -25.64 11.37
N GLU A 636 -24.86 -24.59 10.56
CA GLU A 636 -24.68 -23.22 11.06
C GLU A 636 -25.82 -22.78 11.98
N TRP A 637 -27.05 -23.23 11.71
CA TRP A 637 -28.19 -22.99 12.57
C TRP A 637 -28.04 -23.69 13.92
N VAL A 638 -27.57 -24.95 13.92
CA VAL A 638 -27.29 -25.70 15.14
C VAL A 638 -26.15 -25.06 15.94
N ASP A 639 -25.10 -24.58 15.29
CA ASP A 639 -23.99 -23.87 15.93
C ASP A 639 -24.47 -22.59 16.62
N PHE A 640 -25.35 -21.82 15.96
CA PHE A 640 -26.01 -20.64 16.55
C PHE A 640 -26.80 -21.00 17.82
N LEU A 641 -27.69 -21.99 17.74
CA LEU A 641 -28.51 -22.42 18.88
C LEU A 641 -27.66 -23.00 20.02
N SER A 642 -26.55 -23.66 19.69
CA SER A 642 -25.63 -24.25 20.66
C SER A 642 -24.78 -23.21 21.40
N ALA A 643 -24.50 -22.07 20.76
CA ALA A 643 -23.75 -20.96 21.36
C ALA A 643 -24.58 -20.17 22.38
N GLU A 644 -25.91 -20.11 22.21
CA GLU A 644 -26.84 -19.42 23.12
C GLU A 644 -26.91 -20.08 24.50
N GLY A 645 -26.78 -21.41 24.57
CA GLY A 645 -26.85 -22.20 25.81
C GLY A 645 -25.65 -22.09 26.76
N ARG A 646 -24.59 -21.36 26.39
CA ARG A 646 -23.39 -21.16 27.24
C ARG A 646 -23.20 -19.68 27.52
N HIS A 647 -23.57 -19.23 28.73
CA HIS A 647 -23.36 -17.86 29.24
C HIS A 647 -21.88 -17.45 29.45
N SER A 648 -20.95 -17.99 28.68
CA SER A 648 -19.54 -17.58 28.69
C SER A 648 -18.91 -17.81 27.32
N LEU A 649 -19.03 -16.81 26.43
CA LEU A 649 -18.15 -16.71 25.27
C LEU A 649 -16.77 -16.23 25.74
N GLY A 650 -16.00 -17.15 26.33
CA GLY A 650 -14.58 -16.96 26.58
C GLY A 650 -13.83 -16.85 25.26
N SER A 651 -13.17 -15.71 25.06
CA SER A 651 -11.94 -15.40 24.29
C SER A 651 -11.42 -16.37 23.22
N ARG A 652 -12.26 -17.11 22.48
CA ARG A 652 -11.82 -17.78 21.26
C ARG A 652 -11.56 -16.67 20.24
N LYS A 653 -10.29 -16.28 20.11
CA LYS A 653 -9.77 -15.54 18.95
C LYS A 653 -10.27 -16.27 17.71
N VAL A 654 -11.32 -15.72 17.09
CA VAL A 654 -11.87 -16.24 15.85
C VAL A 654 -10.88 -15.86 14.77
N THR A 655 -10.13 -16.85 14.28
CA THR A 655 -9.34 -16.79 13.05
C THR A 655 -10.19 -16.18 11.92
N LEU A 656 -9.65 -15.23 11.11
CA LEU A 656 -10.21 -14.83 9.81
C LEU A 656 -10.17 -16.05 8.87
N LEU A 657 -11.00 -17.05 9.15
CA LEU A 657 -11.26 -18.13 8.23
C LEU A 657 -12.59 -17.83 7.57
N ASP A 658 -12.44 -17.31 6.36
CA ASP A 658 -13.49 -17.15 5.39
C ASP A 658 -14.06 -18.52 5.00
N VAL A 659 -15.34 -18.72 5.31
CA VAL A 659 -16.07 -19.96 5.01
C VAL A 659 -16.34 -20.07 3.50
N THR A 660 -16.26 -18.97 2.75
CA THR A 660 -16.46 -18.98 1.28
C THR A 660 -15.21 -19.39 0.50
N HIS A 661 -14.01 -18.90 0.85
CA HIS A 661 -12.76 -19.27 0.15
C HIS A 661 -12.32 -20.71 0.46
N SER A 662 -12.35 -21.09 1.74
CA SER A 662 -11.96 -22.45 2.18
C SER A 662 -12.85 -23.57 1.61
N ARG A 663 -14.06 -23.23 1.12
CA ARG A 663 -15.01 -24.20 0.55
C ARG A 663 -15.18 -24.10 -0.96
N ARG A 664 -14.82 -22.99 -1.62
CA ARG A 664 -14.69 -22.96 -3.10
C ARG A 664 -13.66 -23.97 -3.59
N VAL A 665 -12.51 -24.06 -2.90
CA VAL A 665 -11.49 -25.08 -3.19
C VAL A 665 -12.02 -26.52 -3.05
N LEU A 666 -12.99 -26.75 -2.15
CA LEU A 666 -13.66 -28.06 -1.99
C LEU A 666 -14.73 -28.33 -3.06
N LEU A 667 -15.33 -27.29 -3.65
CA LEU A 667 -16.31 -27.42 -4.73
C LEU A 667 -15.61 -27.57 -6.09
N ASP A 668 -14.55 -26.80 -6.36
CA ASP A 668 -13.73 -26.90 -7.58
C ASP A 668 -12.95 -28.23 -7.66
N SER A 669 -12.63 -28.84 -6.52
CA SER A 669 -11.99 -30.18 -6.48
C SER A 669 -12.97 -31.33 -6.71
N HIS A 670 -14.28 -31.08 -6.70
CA HIS A 670 -15.30 -32.06 -7.06
C HIS A 670 -15.61 -32.09 -8.56
N GLU A 671 -15.47 -30.96 -9.28
CA GLU A 671 -15.64 -30.92 -10.74
C GLU A 671 -14.46 -31.56 -11.50
N ASN A 672 -13.24 -31.54 -10.92
CA ASN A 672 -12.05 -32.15 -11.54
C ASN A 672 -11.90 -33.66 -11.29
N ARG A 673 -12.83 -34.33 -10.59
CA ARG A 673 -12.72 -35.75 -10.21
C ARG A 673 -13.53 -36.73 -11.07
N GLU A 674 -14.27 -36.27 -12.07
CA GLU A 674 -15.05 -37.17 -12.94
C GLU A 674 -14.25 -37.88 -14.05
N THR A 675 -12.90 -37.78 -14.09
CA THR A 675 -12.08 -38.43 -15.14
C THR A 675 -10.97 -39.38 -14.66
N GLU A 676 -10.97 -39.83 -13.41
CA GLU A 676 -10.03 -40.89 -12.97
C GLU A 676 -10.77 -42.10 -12.39
N THR A 677 -11.01 -43.10 -13.24
CA THR A 677 -11.35 -44.45 -12.78
C THR A 677 -10.06 -45.19 -12.43
N VAL A 678 -9.78 -45.34 -11.14
CA VAL A 678 -8.69 -46.21 -10.65
C VAL A 678 -9.28 -47.30 -9.74
N ASP A 679 -9.12 -48.54 -10.19
CA ASP A 679 -9.44 -49.78 -9.50
C ASP A 679 -8.77 -49.85 -8.11
N VAL A 680 -9.60 -49.96 -7.06
CA VAL A 680 -9.12 -50.15 -5.68
C VAL A 680 -9.09 -51.64 -5.34
N GLN A 681 -7.91 -52.26 -5.42
CA GLN A 681 -7.65 -53.53 -4.74
C GLN A 681 -7.58 -53.31 -3.22
N ARG A 682 -8.64 -53.71 -2.52
CA ARG A 682 -8.73 -53.74 -1.05
C ARG A 682 -7.79 -54.82 -0.47
N LYS A 683 -6.76 -54.41 0.28
CA LYS A 683 -6.13 -55.26 1.30
C LYS A 683 -6.90 -55.15 2.61
N ARG A 684 -7.34 -56.30 3.14
CA ARG A 684 -7.99 -56.44 4.45
C ARG A 684 -7.01 -56.17 5.60
N PRO A 685 -7.48 -55.66 6.75
CA PRO A 685 -6.70 -55.59 7.98
C PRO A 685 -6.63 -56.99 8.64
N ARG A 686 -5.46 -57.30 9.23
CA ARG A 686 -5.24 -58.46 10.09
C ARG A 686 -5.58 -58.08 11.53
N GLU A 687 -6.42 -58.89 12.17
CA GLU A 687 -6.32 -59.19 13.60
C GLU A 687 -6.27 -60.72 13.72
N GLU A 688 -5.28 -61.19 14.50
CA GLU A 688 -4.86 -62.59 14.78
C GLU A 688 -4.23 -63.42 13.65
#